data_AF-A0A2B4R4T4-F1
#
_entry.id   AF-A0A2B4R4T4-F1
#
_cell.length_a   1.000
_cell.length_b   1.000
_cell.length_c   1.000
_cell.angle_alpha   90.00
_cell.angle_beta   90.00
_cell.angle_gamma   90.00
#
_symmetry.space_group_name_H-M   'P 1'
#
loop_
_entity.id
_entity.type
_entity.pdbx_description
1 polymer ?
#
loop_
_entity_poly.entity_id
_entity_poly.type
_entity_poly.pdbx_seq_one_letter_code
_entity_poly.pdbx_strand_id
1 'polypeptide(L)'
;MHGSATRPDKHRIITTRSWKDKNVNDFIANLKQAPWCLIDSFNDVDDMCSALESLRKSLIDQHFPLKKKRIRRLTHPWLDSSVLKLMRTRDQVHKRARKSRLPSDWNGYKSLRNRVTAINRKAWKNYFKNKLEENRSKPKAFWDTVRLVLPSRKNRTEIDKLVVDCKELIDKHDIANSLNEYFTTIASSLLASQQSLGYPAELQQTGPLAFPSHSFNFRAATGADTIPAKVIRTTAPYISNVVAKLFNTSFRSGRFPSIWKTARVTPLFKGGLQTERDNYRPISILPCISKVLESFANTDLQGFTVDTGLNTDHRFAHARYSYTTVALIVAVDSWKFAIDRGEKVVCTFSDLIKAFDVIEHNILISKLSKHGVTGNELEWFKSYLQGRNQFVSYGSVESKRRLITHGVPQGSVLGPKLFNIHINSITDTCTDSEVVLYADDTQIHASAKDVSAAEKRVKKDLESTATWWNQNGLISNHKKCKAMLIGSKHAVKNTRALQIILNGKPVKQSDYFKYLGIYLDHCLTWSKHVAYKQSKTDLDDGHCPSWANQLRGLYNIFQFVHGNLRGVPVMSDAPVIMFRPRAWNMFEFNMMVGGKVVPGPLFDFGLHMFHNSKLLMKDGNGPFFYLPKLEGSNEVKLWNDIFVWTQQRLGLPQGSIKASVLIESIFCSFELDQILYELQHHSAGLNCGMWDYSASLVSNF
;
A
#
# COMPACT_ATOMS: atom_id res chain seq x y z
N MET A 1 27.08 -2.01 -33.93
CA MET A 1 26.70 -0.59 -33.96
C MET A 1 27.21 0.10 -32.69
N HIS A 2 27.98 1.17 -32.87
CA HIS A 2 28.59 1.96 -31.80
C HIS A 2 27.54 2.75 -31.01
N GLY A 3 27.25 2.33 -29.78
CA GLY A 3 26.68 3.20 -28.76
C GLY A 3 27.81 3.89 -28.02
N SER A 4 28.17 5.11 -28.43
CA SER A 4 28.99 6.00 -27.61
C SER A 4 28.34 6.11 -26.24
N ALA A 5 28.99 5.59 -25.21
CA ALA A 5 28.61 5.83 -23.82
C ALA A 5 28.81 7.32 -23.54
N THR A 6 27.82 8.14 -23.89
CA THR A 6 27.66 9.48 -23.36
C THR A 6 27.71 9.36 -21.84
N ARG A 7 28.78 9.88 -21.25
CA ARG A 7 28.86 10.05 -19.79
C ARG A 7 27.56 10.74 -19.36
N PRO A 8 26.78 10.20 -18.42
CA PRO A 8 25.74 10.99 -17.79
C PRO A 8 26.46 12.03 -16.91
N ASP A 9 26.77 13.17 -17.51
CA ASP A 9 27.33 14.33 -16.84
C ASP A 9 26.18 15.09 -16.17
N LYS A 10 25.96 14.77 -14.90
CA LYS A 10 25.41 15.68 -13.87
C LYS A 10 25.50 14.96 -12.52
N HIS A 11 26.43 15.42 -11.68
CA HIS A 11 26.52 14.92 -10.32
C HIS A 11 25.23 15.20 -9.54
N ARG A 12 24.66 14.19 -8.88
CA ARG A 12 23.52 14.39 -7.97
C ARG A 12 24.04 15.12 -6.73
N ILE A 13 23.78 16.41 -6.67
CA ILE A 13 23.97 17.21 -5.46
C ILE A 13 22.71 17.03 -4.63
N ILE A 14 22.85 16.56 -3.39
CA ILE A 14 21.75 16.55 -2.42
C ILE A 14 22.05 17.56 -1.33
N THR A 15 21.02 18.22 -0.85
CA THR A 15 21.07 19.01 0.38
C THR A 15 20.63 18.10 1.51
N THR A 16 21.49 17.86 2.50
CA THR A 16 21.17 16.96 3.62
C THR A 16 21.81 17.45 4.93
N ARG A 17 21.22 17.05 6.05
CA ARG A 17 21.77 17.27 7.40
C ARG A 17 22.55 16.04 7.84
N SER A 18 23.68 16.25 8.53
CA SER A 18 24.57 15.17 8.96
C SER A 18 24.33 14.81 10.43
N TRP A 19 23.58 13.74 10.69
CA TRP A 19 23.23 13.27 12.04
C TRP A 19 24.30 12.36 12.67
N LYS A 20 25.53 12.86 12.86
CA LYS A 20 26.61 12.09 13.52
C LYS A 20 26.39 12.04 15.04
N ASP A 21 26.76 10.94 15.70
CA ASP A 21 26.55 10.78 17.15
C ASP A 21 27.25 11.88 17.99
N LYS A 22 28.45 12.35 17.58
CA LYS A 22 29.10 13.51 18.22
C LYS A 22 28.21 14.77 18.20
N ASN A 23 27.69 15.13 17.03
CA ASN A 23 26.80 16.29 16.87
C ASN A 23 25.50 16.10 17.64
N VAL A 24 24.99 14.86 17.77
CA VAL A 24 23.80 14.55 18.56
C VAL A 24 24.08 14.74 20.06
N ASN A 25 25.24 14.33 20.56
CA ASN A 25 25.62 14.55 21.96
C ASN A 25 25.82 16.04 22.26
N ASP A 26 26.50 16.77 21.39
CA ASP A 26 26.68 18.23 21.51
C ASP A 26 25.32 18.95 21.46
N PHE A 27 24.43 18.50 20.56
CA PHE A 27 23.06 19.00 20.48
C PHE A 27 22.29 18.74 21.78
N ILE A 28 22.40 17.56 22.38
CA ILE A 28 21.75 17.23 23.66
C ILE A 28 22.31 18.09 24.80
N ALA A 29 23.63 18.31 24.84
CA ALA A 29 24.24 19.17 25.86
C ALA A 29 23.69 20.60 25.80
N ASN A 30 23.62 21.17 24.59
CA ASN A 30 23.04 22.51 24.39
C ASN A 30 21.52 22.52 24.57
N LEU A 31 20.82 21.44 24.22
CA LEU A 31 19.39 21.28 24.48
C LEU A 31 19.08 21.28 25.99
N LYS A 32 19.97 20.74 26.84
CA LYS A 32 19.81 20.80 28.30
C LYS A 32 20.01 22.20 28.87
N GLN A 33 20.90 22.98 28.27
CA GLN A 33 21.20 24.35 28.68
C GLN A 33 20.32 25.39 27.99
N ALA A 34 19.49 24.96 27.04
CA ALA A 34 18.63 25.86 26.30
C ALA A 34 17.64 26.54 27.27
N PRO A 35 17.37 27.84 27.07
CA PRO A 35 16.52 28.62 27.97
C PRO A 35 15.03 28.30 27.74
N TRP A 36 14.63 27.07 28.03
CA TRP A 36 13.26 26.61 27.88
C TRP A 36 12.26 27.36 28.76
N CYS A 37 12.74 27.95 29.87
CA CYS A 37 11.96 28.82 30.74
C CYS A 37 11.42 30.07 30.02
N LEU A 38 12.01 30.48 28.90
CA LEU A 38 11.46 31.57 28.08
C LEU A 38 10.07 31.23 27.54
N ILE A 39 9.77 29.95 27.33
CA ILE A 39 8.46 29.50 26.86
C ILE A 39 7.41 29.71 27.96
N ASP A 40 7.80 29.66 29.22
CA ASP A 40 6.92 29.92 30.37
C ASP A 40 6.52 31.41 30.48
N SER A 41 7.21 32.30 29.76
CA SER A 41 6.86 33.73 29.73
C SER A 41 5.71 34.07 28.79
N PHE A 42 5.28 33.12 27.95
CA PHE A 42 4.19 33.30 27.00
C PHE A 42 2.90 32.65 27.51
N ASN A 43 1.79 33.39 27.40
CA ASN A 43 0.46 32.90 27.76
C ASN A 43 -0.33 32.38 26.54
N ASP A 44 0.08 32.75 25.32
CA ASP A 44 -0.56 32.31 24.09
C ASP A 44 0.13 31.06 23.49
N VAL A 45 -0.70 30.13 23.01
CA VAL A 45 -0.27 28.84 22.48
C VAL A 45 0.59 28.99 21.22
N ASP A 46 0.26 29.95 20.35
CA ASP A 46 1.01 30.18 19.11
C ASP A 46 2.37 30.79 19.41
N ASP A 47 2.47 31.68 20.40
CA ASP A 47 3.74 32.25 20.84
C ASP A 47 4.63 31.18 21.49
N MET A 48 4.07 30.37 22.40
CA MET A 48 4.78 29.24 23.02
C MET A 48 5.29 28.25 21.96
N CYS A 49 4.45 27.91 20.98
CA CYS A 49 4.81 27.01 19.89
C CYS A 49 5.88 27.64 18.96
N SER A 50 5.77 28.94 18.68
CA SER A 50 6.73 29.68 17.86
C SER A 50 8.10 29.74 18.53
N ALA A 51 8.15 30.01 19.84
CA ALA A 51 9.36 29.98 20.62
C ALA A 51 9.99 28.59 20.64
N LEU A 52 9.18 27.54 20.86
CA LEU A 52 9.63 26.14 20.84
C LEU A 52 10.25 25.76 19.47
N GLU A 53 9.54 26.01 18.37
CA GLU A 53 10.03 25.67 17.03
C GLU A 53 11.24 26.54 16.63
N SER A 54 11.30 27.80 17.06
CA SER A 54 12.43 28.70 16.78
C SER A 54 13.69 28.27 17.52
N LEU A 55 13.60 27.99 18.83
CA LEU A 55 14.73 27.45 19.60
C LEU A 55 15.17 26.11 19.01
N ARG A 56 14.23 25.21 18.74
CA ARG A 56 14.52 23.89 18.19
C ARG A 56 15.19 24.01 16.82
N LYS A 57 14.68 24.86 15.94
CA LYS A 57 15.24 25.11 14.60
C LYS A 57 16.63 25.73 14.70
N SER A 58 16.83 26.72 15.57
CA SER A 58 18.14 27.36 15.80
C SER A 58 19.18 26.33 16.26
N LEU A 59 18.85 25.51 17.27
CA LEU A 59 19.73 24.44 17.74
C LEU A 59 19.98 23.40 16.64
N ILE A 60 18.97 23.04 15.85
CA ILE A 60 19.14 22.11 14.74
C ILE A 60 20.03 22.72 13.64
N ASP A 61 19.89 23.99 13.31
CA ASP A 61 20.70 24.67 12.30
C ASP A 61 22.15 24.87 12.77
N GLN A 62 22.36 25.14 14.05
CA GLN A 62 23.68 25.23 14.69
C GLN A 62 24.42 23.89 14.67
N HIS A 63 23.78 22.80 15.11
CA HIS A 63 24.44 21.50 15.26
C HIS A 63 24.37 20.62 14.00
N PHE A 64 23.37 20.85 13.15
CA PHE A 64 23.11 20.08 11.93
C PHE A 64 22.88 20.99 10.71
N PRO A 65 23.79 21.90 10.35
CA PRO A 65 23.60 22.83 9.24
C PRO A 65 23.37 22.10 7.91
N LEU A 66 22.55 22.68 7.04
CA LEU A 66 22.29 22.16 5.70
C LEU A 66 23.57 22.21 4.87
N LYS A 67 24.08 21.04 4.49
CA LYS A 67 25.27 20.94 3.64
C LYS A 67 24.87 20.38 2.28
N LYS A 68 25.23 21.11 1.22
CA LYS A 68 25.19 20.59 -0.15
C LYS A 68 26.30 19.55 -0.28
N LYS A 69 25.92 18.28 -0.23
CA LYS A 69 26.85 17.18 -0.42
C LYS A 69 26.76 16.72 -1.87
N ARG A 70 27.83 16.95 -2.62
CA ARG A 70 28.04 16.22 -3.87
C ARG A 70 28.14 14.76 -3.49
N ILE A 71 27.18 13.94 -3.93
CA ILE A 71 27.31 12.50 -3.80
C ILE A 71 28.44 12.10 -4.75
N ARG A 72 29.67 12.04 -4.22
CA ARG A 72 30.69 11.18 -4.81
C ARG A 72 30.06 9.79 -4.81
N ARG A 73 29.97 9.13 -5.97
CA ARG A 73 29.65 7.70 -5.97
C ARG A 73 30.65 7.09 -4.99
N LEU A 74 30.13 6.56 -3.88
CA LEU A 74 30.95 5.84 -2.92
C LEU A 74 31.72 4.82 -3.76
N THR A 75 33.05 4.89 -3.73
CA THR A 75 33.83 3.70 -4.06
C THR A 75 33.26 2.63 -3.16
N HIS A 76 32.73 1.59 -3.79
CA HIS A 76 31.96 0.58 -3.11
C HIS A 76 32.70 0.12 -1.84
N PRO A 77 32.03 -0.04 -0.68
CA PRO A 77 32.72 -0.26 0.61
C PRO A 77 33.67 -1.46 0.64
N TRP A 78 33.49 -2.41 -0.27
CA TRP A 78 34.30 -3.60 -0.45
C TRP A 78 35.54 -3.39 -1.35
N LEU A 79 35.78 -2.19 -1.88
CA LEU A 79 36.93 -1.88 -2.73
C LEU A 79 38.07 -1.30 -1.89
N ASP A 80 39.07 -2.12 -1.60
CA ASP A 80 40.32 -1.68 -0.95
C ASP A 80 41.32 -1.05 -1.95
N SER A 81 42.43 -0.51 -1.42
CA SER A 81 43.50 0.11 -2.21
C SER A 81 44.17 -0.84 -3.20
N SER A 82 44.19 -2.15 -2.92
CA SER A 82 44.77 -3.19 -3.77
C SER A 82 43.88 -3.49 -4.98
N VAL A 83 42.56 -3.60 -4.79
CA VAL A 83 41.57 -3.79 -5.86
C VAL A 83 41.54 -2.57 -6.77
N LEU A 84 41.61 -1.37 -6.20
CA LEU A 84 41.68 -0.12 -6.96
C LEU A 84 42.97 -0.02 -7.81
N LYS A 85 44.12 -0.49 -7.30
CA LYS A 85 45.38 -0.56 -8.07
C LYS A 85 45.25 -1.51 -9.26
N LEU A 86 44.66 -2.68 -9.06
CA LEU A 86 44.41 -3.65 -10.15
C LEU A 86 43.42 -3.12 -11.21
N MET A 87 42.39 -2.39 -10.80
CA MET A 87 41.47 -1.71 -11.73
C MET A 87 42.21 -0.65 -12.58
N ARG A 88 43.15 0.09 -11.99
CA ARG A 88 43.98 1.06 -12.74
C ARG A 88 44.89 0.36 -13.73
N THR A 89 45.54 -0.73 -13.34
CA THR A 89 46.36 -1.56 -14.25
C THR A 89 45.54 -2.11 -15.40
N ARG A 90 44.31 -2.59 -15.14
CA ARG A 90 43.36 -3.02 -16.17
C ARG A 90 43.07 -1.92 -17.19
N ASP A 91 42.81 -0.71 -16.70
CA ASP A 91 42.45 0.42 -17.54
C ASP A 91 43.65 0.91 -18.38
N GLN A 92 44.88 0.79 -17.85
CA GLN A 92 46.11 1.04 -18.60
C GLN A 92 46.33 0.02 -19.73
N VAL A 93 46.14 -1.27 -19.44
CA VAL A 93 46.24 -2.35 -20.45
C VAL A 93 45.15 -2.23 -21.51
N HIS A 94 43.93 -1.82 -21.12
CA HIS A 94 42.84 -1.53 -22.06
C HIS A 94 43.17 -0.35 -22.99
N LYS A 95 43.79 0.71 -22.47
CA LYS A 95 44.26 1.85 -23.28
C LYS A 95 45.33 1.41 -24.27
N ARG A 96 46.27 0.55 -23.84
CA ARG A 96 47.30 -0.03 -24.71
C ARG A 96 46.69 -0.89 -25.82
N ALA A 97 45.81 -1.82 -25.48
CA ALA A 97 45.12 -2.70 -26.43
C ALA A 97 44.28 -1.93 -27.48
N ARG A 98 43.65 -0.81 -27.07
CA ARG A 98 42.95 0.08 -28.01
C ARG A 98 43.89 0.78 -29.00
N LYS A 99 45.12 1.09 -28.58
CA LYS A 99 46.12 1.80 -29.40
C LYS A 99 46.85 0.83 -30.34
N SER A 100 47.25 -0.34 -29.85
CA SER A 100 48.00 -1.33 -30.64
C SER A 100 47.13 -2.20 -31.56
N ARG A 101 45.85 -2.42 -31.21
CA ARG A 101 44.90 -3.31 -31.93
C ARG A 101 45.39 -4.77 -32.09
N LEU A 102 46.46 -5.17 -31.41
CA LEU A 102 47.01 -6.52 -31.49
C LEU A 102 46.17 -7.52 -30.68
N PRO A 103 45.93 -8.74 -31.18
CA PRO A 103 45.19 -9.78 -30.45
C PRO A 103 45.81 -10.15 -29.08
N SER A 104 47.15 -10.12 -28.98
CA SER A 104 47.90 -10.41 -27.75
C SER A 104 47.58 -9.44 -26.62
N ASP A 105 47.55 -8.14 -26.90
CA ASP A 105 47.21 -7.10 -25.92
C ASP A 105 45.74 -7.17 -25.48
N TRP A 106 44.83 -7.53 -26.39
CA TRP A 106 43.43 -7.78 -26.06
C TRP A 106 43.26 -9.01 -25.17
N ASN A 107 44.05 -10.06 -25.38
CA ASN A 107 44.05 -11.25 -24.51
C ASN A 107 44.61 -10.91 -23.12
N GLY A 108 45.67 -10.11 -23.04
CA GLY A 108 46.19 -9.56 -21.78
C GLY A 108 45.14 -8.73 -21.03
N TYR A 109 44.41 -7.86 -21.73
CA TYR A 109 43.28 -7.11 -21.14
C TYR A 109 42.17 -8.04 -20.66
N LYS A 110 41.74 -9.03 -21.45
CA LYS A 110 40.68 -9.97 -21.09
C LYS A 110 41.03 -10.75 -19.82
N SER A 111 42.25 -11.26 -19.72
CA SER A 111 42.76 -11.95 -18.53
C SER A 111 42.71 -11.05 -17.30
N LEU A 112 43.23 -9.83 -17.41
CA LEU A 112 43.28 -8.90 -16.29
C LEU A 112 41.89 -8.36 -15.90
N ARG A 113 40.99 -8.18 -16.87
CA ARG A 113 39.57 -7.85 -16.66
C ARG A 113 38.89 -8.95 -15.85
N ASN A 114 39.03 -10.21 -16.28
CA ASN A 114 38.43 -11.35 -15.60
C ASN A 114 38.96 -11.49 -14.16
N ARG A 115 40.27 -11.28 -13.95
CA ARG A 115 40.90 -11.27 -12.62
C ARG A 115 40.36 -10.15 -11.73
N VAL A 116 40.25 -8.93 -12.24
CA VAL A 116 39.66 -7.80 -11.50
C VAL A 116 38.19 -8.07 -11.15
N THR A 117 37.42 -8.63 -12.08
CA THR A 117 36.02 -9.01 -11.83
C THR A 117 35.91 -10.06 -10.73
N ALA A 118 36.75 -11.10 -10.76
CA ALA A 118 36.77 -12.16 -9.75
C ALA A 118 37.13 -11.63 -8.35
N ILE A 119 38.16 -10.79 -8.25
CA ILE A 119 38.58 -10.18 -6.99
C ILE A 119 37.51 -9.23 -6.45
N ASN A 120 36.89 -8.41 -7.32
CA ASN A 120 35.81 -7.52 -6.92
C ASN A 120 34.59 -8.29 -6.39
N ARG A 121 34.21 -9.41 -7.04
CA ARG A 121 33.14 -10.31 -6.57
C ARG A 121 33.49 -10.93 -5.21
N LYS A 122 34.72 -11.39 -5.03
CA LYS A 122 35.20 -11.96 -3.76
C LYS A 122 35.15 -10.93 -2.63
N ALA A 123 35.63 -9.71 -2.89
CA ALA A 123 35.62 -8.63 -1.91
C ALA A 123 34.17 -8.22 -1.55
N TRP A 124 33.28 -8.12 -2.53
CA TRP A 124 31.84 -7.88 -2.31
C TRP A 124 31.21 -8.97 -1.43
N LYS A 125 31.45 -10.26 -1.76
CA LYS A 125 30.93 -11.41 -1.00
C LYS A 125 31.41 -11.37 0.45
N ASN A 126 32.71 -11.18 0.66
CA ASN A 126 33.30 -11.13 2.00
C ASN A 126 32.74 -9.95 2.81
N TYR A 127 32.58 -8.78 2.21
CA TYR A 127 32.01 -7.61 2.89
C TYR A 127 30.59 -7.86 3.38
N PHE A 128 29.69 -8.34 2.51
CA PHE A 128 28.30 -8.60 2.90
C PHE A 128 28.20 -9.80 3.86
N LYS A 129 29.00 -10.86 3.67
CA LYS A 129 29.06 -11.98 4.61
C LYS A 129 29.43 -11.52 6.02
N ASN A 130 30.54 -10.79 6.17
CA ASN A 130 31.00 -10.31 7.47
C ASN A 130 29.96 -9.36 8.10
N LYS A 131 29.37 -8.47 7.31
CA LYS A 131 28.36 -7.52 7.79
C LYS A 131 27.04 -8.19 8.20
N LEU A 132 26.67 -9.29 7.55
CA LEU A 132 25.49 -10.09 7.96
C LEU A 132 25.76 -10.83 9.27
N GLU A 133 26.95 -11.44 9.43
CA GLU A 133 27.37 -12.07 10.68
C GLU A 133 27.41 -11.06 11.84
N GLU A 134 28.02 -9.89 11.64
CA GLU A 134 28.06 -8.81 12.64
C GLU A 134 26.68 -8.32 13.08
N ASN A 135 25.66 -8.44 12.22
CA ASN A 135 24.30 -7.99 12.48
C ASN A 135 23.30 -9.14 12.78
N ARG A 136 23.76 -10.40 12.91
CA ARG A 136 22.90 -11.58 13.11
C ARG A 136 21.97 -11.45 14.31
N SER A 137 22.45 -10.84 15.39
CA SER A 137 21.67 -10.60 16.62
C SER A 137 20.76 -9.36 16.57
N LYS A 138 20.74 -8.60 15.47
CA LYS A 138 19.99 -7.33 15.33
C LYS A 138 19.06 -7.38 14.11
N PRO A 139 17.80 -7.86 14.26
CA PRO A 139 16.89 -8.13 13.14
C PRO A 139 16.72 -6.97 12.15
N LYS A 140 16.56 -5.73 12.64
CA LYS A 140 16.41 -4.56 11.77
C LYS A 140 17.66 -4.26 10.94
N ALA A 141 18.85 -4.30 11.56
CA ALA A 141 20.12 -4.01 10.88
C ALA A 141 20.50 -5.13 9.90
N PHE A 142 20.15 -6.37 10.24
CA PHE A 142 20.24 -7.53 9.37
C PHE A 142 19.39 -7.32 8.11
N TRP A 143 18.09 -7.02 8.27
CA TRP A 143 17.17 -6.79 7.15
C TRP A 143 17.52 -5.57 6.30
N ASP A 144 18.03 -4.50 6.91
CA ASP A 144 18.53 -3.32 6.18
C ASP A 144 19.76 -3.67 5.32
N THR A 145 20.62 -4.59 5.78
CA THR A 145 21.79 -5.09 5.02
C THR A 145 21.36 -6.02 3.89
N VAL A 146 20.39 -6.91 4.13
CA VAL A 146 19.81 -7.81 3.11
C VAL A 146 19.13 -7.02 1.98
N ARG A 147 18.38 -5.97 2.31
CA ARG A 147 17.72 -5.09 1.30
C ARG A 147 18.69 -4.42 0.33
N LEU A 148 19.95 -4.25 0.70
CA LEU A 148 20.98 -3.68 -0.18
C LEU A 148 21.49 -4.69 -1.23
N VAL A 149 21.29 -5.99 -0.99
CA VAL A 149 21.66 -7.09 -1.87
C VAL A 149 20.49 -7.52 -2.77
N LEU A 150 19.25 -7.31 -2.30
CA LEU A 150 18.04 -7.63 -3.06
C LEU A 150 17.84 -6.69 -4.27
N PRO A 151 17.36 -7.20 -5.43
CA PRO A 151 16.94 -6.37 -6.55
C PRO A 151 15.75 -5.48 -6.13
N SER A 152 15.97 -4.18 -5.98
CA SER A 152 14.87 -3.23 -5.71
C SER A 152 14.10 -2.97 -7.01
N ARG A 153 12.83 -3.44 -7.09
CA ARG A 153 11.85 -2.81 -7.97
C ARG A 153 11.61 -1.40 -7.44
N LYS A 154 12.38 -0.42 -7.90
CA LYS A 154 11.93 0.96 -7.80
C LYS A 154 10.73 1.08 -8.73
N ASN A 155 9.51 1.02 -8.18
CA ASN A 155 8.40 1.67 -8.85
C ASN A 155 8.88 3.09 -9.19
N ARG A 156 8.85 3.46 -10.47
CA ARG A 156 9.04 4.87 -10.82
C ARG A 156 7.90 5.61 -10.13
N THR A 157 8.22 6.29 -9.04
CA THR A 157 7.30 7.18 -8.32
C THR A 157 7.18 8.53 -9.01
N GLU A 158 7.95 8.75 -10.07
CA GLU A 158 7.91 9.97 -10.85
C GLU A 158 6.79 9.87 -11.90
N ILE A 159 5.78 10.71 -11.74
CA ILE A 159 4.77 11.09 -12.73
C ILE A 159 5.51 11.81 -13.87
N ASP A 160 5.55 11.17 -15.04
CA ASP A 160 6.21 11.71 -16.23
C ASP A 160 5.34 12.78 -16.93
N LYS A 161 4.00 12.67 -16.80
CA LYS A 161 3.03 13.54 -17.46
C LYS A 161 1.67 13.48 -16.78
N LEU A 162 0.96 14.60 -16.77
CA LEU A 162 -0.41 14.70 -16.27
C LEU A 162 -1.28 15.46 -17.28
N VAL A 163 -2.50 14.99 -17.56
CA VAL A 163 -3.40 15.61 -18.55
C VAL A 163 -4.50 16.39 -17.82
N VAL A 164 -4.62 17.67 -18.14
CA VAL A 164 -5.57 18.62 -17.54
C VAL A 164 -6.27 19.36 -18.67
N ASP A 165 -7.59 19.24 -18.78
CA ASP A 165 -8.39 20.00 -19.75
C ASP A 165 -7.83 19.93 -21.18
N CYS A 166 -7.47 18.70 -21.61
CA CYS A 166 -6.84 18.39 -22.90
C CYS A 166 -5.43 18.99 -23.12
N LYS A 167 -4.79 19.52 -22.07
CA LYS A 167 -3.39 19.98 -22.08
C LYS A 167 -2.48 19.05 -21.30
N GLU A 168 -1.27 18.86 -21.81
CA GLU A 168 -0.29 17.96 -21.22
C GLU A 168 0.70 18.74 -20.33
N LEU A 169 0.67 18.47 -19.03
CA LEU A 169 1.62 19.02 -18.07
C LEU A 169 2.81 18.06 -17.94
N ILE A 170 3.99 18.56 -18.27
CA ILE A 170 5.27 17.83 -18.20
C ILE A 170 6.17 18.43 -17.10
N ASP A 171 6.04 19.73 -16.82
CA ASP A 171 6.85 20.38 -15.80
C ASP A 171 6.45 19.94 -14.37
N LYS A 172 7.46 19.68 -13.54
CA LYS A 172 7.27 19.14 -12.18
C LYS A 172 6.60 20.15 -11.25
N HIS A 173 6.83 21.45 -11.46
CA HIS A 173 6.21 22.50 -10.66
C HIS A 173 4.73 22.66 -11.02
N ASP A 174 4.40 22.58 -12.31
CA ASP A 174 3.03 22.64 -12.80
C ASP A 174 2.22 21.41 -12.38
N ILE A 175 2.82 20.21 -12.44
CA ILE A 175 2.20 18.98 -11.92
C ILE A 175 1.89 19.13 -10.43
N ALA A 176 2.85 19.62 -9.62
CA ALA A 176 2.64 19.80 -8.19
C ALA A 176 1.55 20.83 -7.88
N ASN A 177 1.52 21.96 -8.60
CA ASN A 177 0.49 22.99 -8.45
C ASN A 177 -0.89 22.48 -8.86
N SER A 178 -0.98 21.77 -9.99
CA SER A 178 -2.22 21.22 -10.51
C SER A 178 -2.83 20.16 -9.58
N LEU A 179 -1.99 19.28 -9.02
CA LEU A 179 -2.42 18.32 -8.01
C LEU A 179 -2.88 19.04 -6.73
N ASN A 180 -2.14 20.07 -6.28
CA ASN A 180 -2.53 20.79 -5.06
C ASN A 180 -3.86 21.52 -5.24
N GLU A 181 -4.03 22.22 -6.36
CA GLU A 181 -5.28 22.88 -6.72
C GLU A 181 -6.45 21.91 -6.70
N TYR A 182 -6.31 20.80 -7.44
CA TYR A 182 -7.32 19.75 -7.50
C TYR A 182 -7.66 19.18 -6.11
N PHE A 183 -6.68 18.88 -5.26
CA PHE A 183 -6.96 18.36 -3.92
C PHE A 183 -7.65 19.39 -3.01
N THR A 184 -7.40 20.69 -3.20
CA THR A 184 -8.07 21.74 -2.40
C THR A 184 -9.46 22.12 -2.87
N THR A 185 -9.73 22.07 -4.19
CA THR A 185 -10.99 22.56 -4.76
C THR A 185 -12.02 21.46 -4.97
N ILE A 186 -11.64 20.18 -4.92
CA ILE A 186 -12.53 19.08 -5.28
C ILE A 186 -13.81 19.07 -4.45
N ALA A 187 -13.71 19.27 -3.12
CA ALA A 187 -14.87 19.29 -2.25
C ALA A 187 -15.85 20.40 -2.63
N SER A 188 -15.38 21.64 -2.76
CA SER A 188 -16.21 22.78 -3.13
C SER A 188 -16.84 22.61 -4.51
N SER A 189 -16.09 22.07 -5.49
CA SER A 189 -16.62 21.83 -6.84
C SER A 189 -17.72 20.76 -6.86
N LEU A 190 -17.61 19.74 -6.03
CA LEU A 190 -18.60 18.67 -5.95
C LEU A 190 -19.84 19.11 -5.16
N LEU A 191 -19.66 19.85 -4.06
CA LEU A 191 -20.74 20.33 -3.20
C LEU A 191 -21.54 21.49 -3.80
N ALA A 192 -20.93 22.32 -4.66
CA ALA A 192 -21.63 23.40 -5.38
C ALA A 192 -22.79 22.90 -6.27
N SER A 193 -22.80 21.61 -6.59
CA SER A 193 -23.86 20.96 -7.37
C SER A 193 -25.05 20.48 -6.52
N GLN A 194 -25.00 20.64 -5.20
CA GLN A 194 -26.04 20.16 -4.27
C GLN A 194 -26.82 21.32 -3.65
N GLN A 195 -28.13 21.16 -3.51
CA GLN A 195 -28.97 22.07 -2.71
C GLN A 195 -28.76 21.75 -1.23
N SER A 196 -28.39 22.76 -0.43
CA SER A 196 -28.25 22.63 1.02
C SER A 196 -29.62 22.43 1.67
N LEU A 197 -29.92 21.22 2.12
CA LEU A 197 -31.05 20.96 3.00
C LEU A 197 -30.53 20.91 4.44
N GLY A 198 -31.10 21.78 5.28
CA GLY A 198 -30.75 21.90 6.69
C GLY A 198 -30.86 20.57 7.44
N TYR A 199 -30.03 20.45 8.48
CA TYR A 199 -29.93 19.26 9.32
C TYR A 199 -31.11 19.17 10.29
N PRO A 200 -31.85 18.05 10.40
CA PRO A 200 -32.88 17.89 11.41
C PRO A 200 -32.29 17.87 12.83
N ALA A 201 -33.03 18.47 13.76
CA ALA A 201 -32.71 18.55 15.18
C ALA A 201 -33.38 17.38 15.92
N GLU A 202 -32.58 16.55 16.59
CA GLU A 202 -32.82 15.97 17.93
C GLU A 202 -31.83 14.82 18.16
N LEU A 203 -30.88 15.01 19.07
CA LEU A 203 -30.08 13.95 19.67
C LEU A 203 -29.97 14.25 21.17
N GLN A 204 -30.15 13.24 22.00
CA GLN A 204 -30.06 13.34 23.46
C GLN A 204 -28.66 13.78 23.89
N GLN A 205 -28.60 14.79 24.76
CA GLN A 205 -27.37 15.25 25.40
C GLN A 205 -26.77 14.13 26.26
N THR A 206 -25.52 13.76 25.97
CA THR A 206 -24.67 12.93 26.83
C THR A 206 -23.67 13.80 27.61
N GLY A 207 -23.08 13.25 28.69
CA GLY A 207 -22.16 13.97 29.58
C GLY A 207 -20.92 14.56 28.86
N PRO A 208 -20.19 15.51 29.48
CA PRO A 208 -19.15 16.29 28.80
C PRO A 208 -17.82 15.54 28.60
N LEU A 209 -17.18 15.70 27.44
CA LEU A 209 -15.76 15.36 27.23
C LEU A 209 -14.90 16.33 28.05
N ALA A 210 -13.87 15.81 28.72
CA ALA A 210 -12.85 16.64 29.38
C ALA A 210 -11.45 16.20 28.94
N PHE A 211 -10.55 17.15 28.70
CA PHE A 211 -9.13 16.86 28.54
C PHE A 211 -8.43 16.83 29.91
N PRO A 212 -8.07 15.64 30.45
CA PRO A 212 -7.37 15.58 31.73
C PRO A 212 -5.94 16.14 31.62
N SER A 213 -5.35 16.46 32.76
CA SER A 213 -3.93 16.86 32.80
C SER A 213 -3.06 15.64 32.52
N HIS A 214 -2.42 15.64 31.35
CA HIS A 214 -1.62 14.50 30.88
C HIS A 214 -0.19 14.52 31.41
N SER A 215 0.27 13.39 31.95
CA SER A 215 1.69 13.15 32.24
C SER A 215 2.38 12.50 31.03
N PHE A 216 3.58 12.99 30.67
CA PHE A 216 4.13 12.78 29.33
C PHE A 216 5.19 11.66 29.27
N ASN A 217 5.03 10.69 28.35
CA ASN A 217 6.08 9.70 28.02
C ASN A 217 6.29 9.57 26.50
N PHE A 218 7.37 10.16 25.99
CA PHE A 218 7.67 10.37 24.56
C PHE A 218 8.27 9.12 23.88
N ARG A 219 7.88 7.89 24.24
CA ARG A 219 8.52 6.68 23.68
C ARG A 219 8.07 6.32 22.25
N ALA A 220 6.97 6.89 21.75
CA ALA A 220 6.28 6.40 20.55
C ALA A 220 6.27 7.36 19.33
N ALA A 221 7.10 8.40 19.28
CA ALA A 221 7.06 9.36 18.18
C ALA A 221 7.91 8.91 16.96
N THR A 222 7.24 8.57 15.86
CA THR A 222 7.83 8.50 14.51
C THR A 222 7.05 9.47 13.64
N GLY A 223 7.56 10.68 13.49
CA GLY A 223 7.00 11.70 12.61
C GLY A 223 7.85 11.92 11.38
N ALA A 224 7.30 12.67 10.45
CA ALA A 224 7.86 12.89 9.13
C ALA A 224 8.52 14.27 8.97
N ASP A 225 8.93 14.84 10.10
CA ASP A 225 9.97 15.87 10.14
C ASP A 225 11.23 15.29 9.46
N THR A 226 12.07 16.13 8.87
CA THR A 226 13.39 15.72 8.33
C THR A 226 14.38 15.24 9.41
N ILE A 227 13.88 15.00 10.63
CA ILE A 227 14.63 14.64 11.83
C ILE A 227 14.43 13.15 12.08
N PRO A 228 15.51 12.35 12.17
CA PRO A 228 15.41 10.93 12.45
C PRO A 228 14.69 10.65 13.78
N ALA A 229 13.81 9.66 13.79
CA ALA A 229 13.08 9.23 14.99
C ALA A 229 13.99 8.87 16.18
N LYS A 230 15.24 8.43 15.92
CA LYS A 230 16.27 8.22 16.95
C LYS A 230 16.53 9.51 17.73
N VAL A 231 16.74 10.63 17.03
CA VAL A 231 17.06 11.93 17.64
C VAL A 231 15.90 12.40 18.50
N ILE A 232 14.67 12.30 17.97
CA ILE A 232 13.44 12.67 18.68
C ILE A 232 13.30 11.90 20.00
N ARG A 233 13.54 10.58 20.00
CA ARG A 233 13.47 9.75 21.22
C ARG A 233 14.57 10.06 22.23
N THR A 234 15.75 10.49 21.78
CA THR A 234 16.85 10.84 22.68
C THR A 234 16.66 12.24 23.28
N THR A 235 16.03 13.16 22.54
CA THR A 235 15.80 14.55 22.99
C THR A 235 14.53 14.68 23.83
N ALA A 236 13.59 13.77 23.61
CA ALA A 236 12.30 13.63 24.26
C ALA A 236 12.28 13.92 25.78
N PRO A 237 13.14 13.29 26.61
CA PRO A 237 13.11 13.51 28.07
C PRO A 237 13.44 14.95 28.49
N TYR A 238 14.14 15.70 27.64
CA TYR A 238 14.59 17.05 27.95
C TYR A 238 13.58 18.13 27.52
N ILE A 239 12.74 17.81 26.54
CA ILE A 239 11.69 18.72 26.03
C ILE A 239 10.30 18.36 26.54
N SER A 240 10.13 17.19 27.16
CA SER A 240 8.82 16.66 27.57
C SER A 240 8.06 17.59 28.50
N ASN A 241 8.71 18.21 29.49
CA ASN A 241 8.06 19.12 30.43
C ASN A 241 7.50 20.36 29.70
N VAL A 242 8.30 20.95 28.83
CA VAL A 242 7.94 22.13 28.03
C VAL A 242 6.80 21.82 27.07
N VAL A 243 6.90 20.68 26.37
CA VAL A 243 5.88 20.21 25.44
C VAL A 243 4.58 19.87 26.18
N ALA A 244 4.66 19.26 27.37
CA ALA A 244 3.49 18.97 28.19
C ALA A 244 2.79 20.24 28.66
N LYS A 245 3.53 21.27 29.09
CA LYS A 245 2.97 22.60 29.39
C LYS A 245 2.25 23.18 28.19
N LEU A 246 2.90 23.22 27.02
CA LEU A 246 2.30 23.70 25.77
C LEU A 246 1.00 22.94 25.43
N PHE A 247 0.99 21.62 25.59
CA PHE A 247 -0.19 20.79 25.31
C PHE A 247 -1.33 21.07 26.28
N ASN A 248 -1.02 21.17 27.58
CA ASN A 248 -2.01 21.51 28.60
C ASN A 248 -2.56 22.93 28.39
N THR A 249 -1.73 23.90 28.01
CA THR A 249 -2.19 25.25 27.64
C THR A 249 -3.05 25.21 26.37
N SER A 250 -2.67 24.40 25.38
CA SER A 250 -3.45 24.19 24.15
C SER A 250 -4.86 23.66 24.47
N PHE A 251 -4.97 22.62 25.29
CA PHE A 251 -6.26 22.07 25.71
C PHE A 251 -7.08 23.04 26.56
N ARG A 252 -6.46 23.70 27.56
CA ARG A 252 -7.14 24.66 28.45
C ARG A 252 -7.64 25.91 27.72
N SER A 253 -6.93 26.37 26.70
CA SER A 253 -7.32 27.54 25.91
C SER A 253 -8.23 27.20 24.73
N GLY A 254 -8.47 25.91 24.45
CA GLY A 254 -9.23 25.48 23.28
C GLY A 254 -8.55 25.84 21.96
N ARG A 255 -7.22 25.97 21.89
CA ARG A 255 -6.51 26.40 20.67
C ARG A 255 -5.50 25.37 20.21
N PHE A 256 -5.58 24.99 18.94
CA PHE A 256 -4.55 24.18 18.28
C PHE A 256 -3.46 25.09 17.67
N PRO A 257 -2.16 24.79 17.85
CA PRO A 257 -1.09 25.64 17.34
C PRO A 257 -1.12 25.83 15.81
N SER A 258 -1.16 27.08 15.36
CA SER A 258 -1.26 27.52 13.97
C SER A 258 -0.09 27.06 13.11
N ILE A 259 1.14 27.02 13.65
CA ILE A 259 2.33 26.53 12.95
C ILE A 259 2.16 25.05 12.52
N TRP A 260 1.45 24.25 13.32
CA TRP A 260 1.22 22.83 13.05
C TRP A 260 0.03 22.57 12.13
N LYS A 261 -0.72 23.60 11.72
CA LYS A 261 -1.84 23.50 10.77
C LYS A 261 -1.40 23.42 9.31
N THR A 262 -0.10 23.42 9.03
CA THR A 262 0.44 23.28 7.67
C THR A 262 0.86 21.83 7.39
N ALA A 263 0.27 21.20 6.37
CA ALA A 263 0.56 19.84 5.94
C ALA A 263 1.37 19.81 4.63
N ARG A 264 2.37 18.94 4.57
CA ARG A 264 3.05 18.60 3.30
C ARG A 264 2.35 17.40 2.67
N VAL A 265 1.83 17.52 1.46
CA VAL A 265 1.09 16.45 0.78
C VAL A 265 1.98 15.72 -0.21
N THR A 266 2.00 14.39 -0.15
CA THR A 266 2.64 13.53 -1.15
C THR A 266 1.58 12.76 -1.92
N PRO A 267 1.50 12.90 -3.26
CA PRO A 267 0.52 12.20 -4.07
C PRO A 267 0.90 10.71 -4.19
N LEU A 268 -0.03 9.83 -3.82
CA LEU A 268 0.13 8.38 -3.91
C LEU A 268 -0.79 7.80 -5.00
N PHE A 269 -0.22 7.10 -5.98
CA PHE A 269 -0.98 6.50 -7.08
C PHE A 269 -1.80 5.28 -6.62
N LYS A 270 -3.10 5.25 -6.92
CA LYS A 270 -4.06 4.21 -6.50
C LYS A 270 -4.31 3.13 -7.57
N GLY A 271 -3.98 3.38 -8.84
CA GLY A 271 -4.28 2.51 -9.98
C GLY A 271 -5.03 3.27 -11.09
N GLY A 272 -5.22 2.67 -12.27
CA GLY A 272 -5.80 3.34 -13.43
C GLY A 272 -4.75 3.99 -14.35
N LEU A 273 -5.10 5.08 -15.01
CA LEU A 273 -4.16 5.85 -15.82
C LEU A 273 -3.37 6.83 -14.95
N GLN A 274 -2.03 6.81 -15.03
CA GLN A 274 -1.15 7.72 -14.28
C GLN A 274 -1.29 9.19 -14.73
N THR A 275 -1.88 9.44 -15.88
CA THR A 275 -2.08 10.81 -16.40
C THR A 275 -3.26 11.53 -15.77
N GLU A 276 -4.13 10.83 -15.01
CA GLU A 276 -5.36 11.38 -14.45
C GLU A 276 -5.20 11.74 -12.96
N ARG A 277 -5.66 12.94 -12.59
CA ARG A 277 -5.58 13.46 -11.21
C ARG A 277 -6.43 12.67 -10.20
N ASP A 278 -7.56 12.10 -10.65
CA ASP A 278 -8.48 11.29 -9.80
C ASP A 278 -7.84 10.01 -9.26
N ASN A 279 -6.81 9.51 -9.93
CA ASN A 279 -6.12 8.27 -9.58
C ASN A 279 -5.03 8.46 -8.50
N TYR A 280 -4.89 9.68 -7.96
CA TYR A 280 -3.94 10.01 -6.90
C TYR A 280 -4.63 10.33 -5.57
N ARG A 281 -4.05 9.82 -4.47
CA ARG A 281 -4.45 10.13 -3.09
C ARG A 281 -3.52 11.17 -2.46
N PRO A 282 -4.06 12.20 -1.79
CA PRO A 282 -3.24 13.17 -1.08
C PRO A 282 -2.82 12.64 0.31
N ILE A 283 -1.59 12.12 0.46
CA ILE A 283 -1.10 11.70 1.78
C ILE A 283 -0.52 12.89 2.52
N SER A 284 -1.20 13.31 3.59
CA SER A 284 -0.80 14.42 4.45
C SER A 284 0.31 14.00 5.41
N ILE A 285 1.44 14.68 5.29
CA ILE A 285 2.60 14.54 6.15
C ILE A 285 2.61 15.69 7.15
N LEU A 286 2.22 15.39 8.40
CA LEU A 286 2.13 16.35 9.50
C LEU A 286 3.39 16.38 10.39
N PRO A 287 3.66 17.48 11.10
CA PRO A 287 4.75 17.60 12.04
C PRO A 287 4.72 16.51 13.13
N CYS A 288 5.89 16.07 13.58
CA CYS A 288 5.98 14.99 14.56
C CYS A 288 5.30 15.34 15.90
N ILE A 289 5.56 16.54 16.43
CA ILE A 289 5.02 16.98 17.74
C ILE A 289 3.50 17.17 17.65
N SER A 290 3.00 17.70 16.52
CA SER A 290 1.56 17.77 16.20
C SER A 290 0.87 16.42 16.36
N LYS A 291 1.43 15.35 15.78
CA LYS A 291 0.85 14.00 15.89
C LYS A 291 0.79 13.48 17.32
N VAL A 292 1.75 13.89 18.16
CA VAL A 292 1.73 13.51 19.58
C VAL A 292 0.60 14.23 20.30
N LEU A 293 0.41 15.53 20.06
CA LEU A 293 -0.74 16.29 20.58
C LEU A 293 -2.07 15.67 20.13
N GLU A 294 -2.19 15.35 18.84
CA GLU A 294 -3.37 14.66 18.29
C GLU A 294 -3.62 13.30 18.95
N SER A 295 -2.56 12.57 19.32
CA SER A 295 -2.69 11.27 19.99
C SER A 295 -3.31 11.39 21.38
N PHE A 296 -3.00 12.45 22.14
CA PHE A 296 -3.64 12.68 23.45
C PHE A 296 -5.12 12.98 23.28
N ALA A 297 -5.45 13.94 22.41
CA ALA A 297 -6.83 14.26 22.07
C ALA A 297 -7.61 13.03 21.56
N ASN A 298 -6.96 12.16 20.78
CA ASN A 298 -7.56 10.92 20.29
C ASN A 298 -7.81 9.90 21.41
N THR A 299 -6.90 9.78 22.38
CA THR A 299 -7.09 8.91 23.55
C THR A 299 -8.28 9.37 24.38
N ASP A 300 -8.39 10.68 24.64
CA ASP A 300 -9.50 11.24 25.42
C ASP A 300 -10.83 11.10 24.68
N LEU A 301 -10.83 11.41 23.38
CA LEU A 301 -11.99 11.20 22.51
C LEU A 301 -12.36 9.71 22.42
N GLN A 302 -11.39 8.80 22.45
CA GLN A 302 -11.65 7.36 22.48
C GLN A 302 -12.38 6.97 23.78
N GLY A 303 -11.87 7.38 24.94
CA GLY A 303 -12.51 7.13 26.24
C GLY A 303 -13.95 7.64 26.25
N PHE A 304 -14.13 8.91 25.86
CA PHE A 304 -15.45 9.52 25.74
C PHE A 304 -16.41 8.75 24.85
N THR A 305 -15.98 8.33 23.66
CA THR A 305 -16.85 7.56 22.76
C THR A 305 -17.19 6.15 23.25
N VAL A 306 -16.43 5.61 24.20
CA VAL A 306 -16.76 4.35 24.88
C VAL A 306 -17.76 4.63 25.99
N ASP A 307 -17.53 5.65 26.81
CA ASP A 307 -18.38 6.00 27.96
C ASP A 307 -19.79 6.47 27.55
N THR A 308 -19.89 7.19 26.44
CA THR A 308 -21.17 7.68 25.87
C THR A 308 -21.87 6.65 24.99
N GLY A 309 -21.25 5.51 24.74
CA GLY A 309 -21.76 4.50 23.81
C GLY A 309 -21.77 4.93 22.34
N LEU A 310 -21.10 6.02 21.97
CA LEU A 310 -21.03 6.53 20.59
C LEU A 310 -20.46 5.52 19.59
N ASN A 311 -19.60 4.59 20.02
CA ASN A 311 -19.13 3.50 19.14
C ASN A 311 -19.87 2.17 19.35
N THR A 312 -20.81 2.09 20.29
CA THR A 312 -21.53 0.85 20.62
C THR A 312 -22.94 0.89 20.07
N ASP A 313 -23.07 0.61 18.77
CA ASP A 313 -24.34 0.13 18.25
C ASP A 313 -24.56 -1.30 18.78
N HIS A 314 -25.39 -1.43 19.81
CA HIS A 314 -25.72 -2.70 20.48
C HIS A 314 -26.53 -3.69 19.61
N ARG A 315 -26.73 -3.38 18.32
CA ARG A 315 -27.35 -4.29 17.35
C ARG A 315 -26.26 -4.83 16.44
N PHE A 316 -25.92 -6.11 16.59
CA PHE A 316 -24.96 -6.83 15.73
C PHE A 316 -25.25 -6.71 14.21
N ALA A 317 -26.44 -6.25 13.81
CA ALA A 317 -26.83 -6.08 12.41
C ALA A 317 -26.84 -4.62 11.90
N HIS A 318 -26.59 -3.63 12.78
CA HIS A 318 -26.53 -2.20 12.46
C HIS A 318 -25.29 -1.61 13.09
N ALA A 319 -24.13 -2.15 12.75
CA ALA A 319 -22.91 -1.84 13.48
C ALA A 319 -21.72 -1.61 12.57
N ARG A 320 -20.77 -0.89 13.14
CA ARG A 320 -19.47 -0.63 12.57
C ARG A 320 -18.42 -1.56 13.18
N TYR A 321 -17.55 -2.12 12.36
CA TYR A 321 -16.51 -3.04 12.83
C TYR A 321 -15.09 -2.51 12.65
N SER A 322 -14.23 -2.81 13.64
CA SER A 322 -12.82 -2.44 13.63
C SER A 322 -11.98 -3.26 12.65
N TYR A 323 -12.46 -4.45 12.27
CA TYR A 323 -11.75 -5.39 11.40
C TYR A 323 -12.61 -5.76 10.19
N THR A 324 -11.99 -5.78 9.01
CA THR A 324 -12.64 -6.17 7.75
C THR A 324 -13.22 -7.58 7.84
N THR A 325 -12.54 -8.49 8.52
CA THR A 325 -12.97 -9.88 8.69
C THR A 325 -14.28 -9.97 9.48
N VAL A 326 -14.45 -9.17 10.53
CA VAL A 326 -15.66 -9.19 11.34
C VAL A 326 -16.84 -8.63 10.55
N ALA A 327 -16.65 -7.49 9.84
CA ALA A 327 -17.67 -6.94 8.95
C ALA A 327 -18.12 -7.94 7.88
N LEU A 328 -17.18 -8.68 7.29
CA LEU A 328 -17.47 -9.72 6.31
C LEU A 328 -18.25 -10.89 6.91
N ILE A 329 -17.83 -11.39 8.08
CA ILE A 329 -18.49 -12.52 8.76
C ILE A 329 -19.94 -12.15 9.08
N VAL A 330 -20.16 -11.00 9.71
CA VAL A 330 -21.51 -10.55 10.09
C VAL A 330 -22.44 -10.45 8.89
N ALA A 331 -21.99 -9.79 7.82
CA ALA A 331 -22.79 -9.66 6.61
C ALA A 331 -23.12 -11.03 5.99
N VAL A 332 -22.10 -11.88 5.80
CA VAL A 332 -22.26 -13.18 5.14
C VAL A 332 -23.10 -14.15 5.97
N ASP A 333 -22.93 -14.18 7.29
CA ASP A 333 -23.71 -15.06 8.17
C ASP A 333 -25.18 -14.64 8.21
N SER A 334 -25.48 -13.33 8.27
CA SER A 334 -26.87 -12.84 8.13
C SER A 334 -27.49 -13.33 6.82
N TRP A 335 -26.76 -13.25 5.71
CA TRP A 335 -27.24 -13.72 4.41
C TRP A 335 -27.47 -15.23 4.37
N LYS A 336 -26.58 -16.02 4.97
CA LYS A 336 -26.73 -17.48 5.06
C LYS A 336 -27.96 -17.86 5.89
N PHE A 337 -28.15 -17.25 7.05
CA PHE A 337 -29.34 -17.51 7.87
C PHE A 337 -30.64 -17.18 7.13
N ALA A 338 -30.66 -16.11 6.32
CA ALA A 338 -31.81 -15.80 5.47
C ALA A 338 -32.05 -16.88 4.41
N ILE A 339 -30.99 -17.38 3.76
CA ILE A 339 -31.10 -18.48 2.78
C ILE A 339 -31.65 -19.75 3.43
N ASP A 340 -31.19 -20.09 4.64
CA ASP A 340 -31.66 -21.27 5.38
C ASP A 340 -33.16 -21.17 5.74
N ARG A 341 -33.69 -19.95 5.92
CA ARG A 341 -35.13 -19.69 6.08
C ARG A 341 -35.92 -19.70 4.76
N GLY A 342 -35.27 -20.00 3.63
CA GLY A 342 -35.87 -19.94 2.30
C GLY A 342 -36.16 -18.51 1.82
N GLU A 343 -35.53 -17.52 2.44
CA GLU A 343 -35.64 -16.11 2.05
C GLU A 343 -34.61 -15.76 0.97
N LYS A 344 -34.84 -14.63 0.32
CA LYS A 344 -33.95 -14.04 -0.67
C LYS A 344 -33.45 -12.71 -0.11
N VAL A 345 -32.18 -12.43 -0.30
CA VAL A 345 -31.53 -11.24 0.24
C VAL A 345 -31.26 -10.27 -0.90
N VAL A 346 -31.72 -9.03 -0.73
CA VAL A 346 -31.36 -7.92 -1.61
C VAL A 346 -30.26 -7.14 -0.89
N CYS A 347 -29.11 -7.00 -1.54
CA CYS A 347 -27.94 -6.34 -0.96
C CYS A 347 -27.45 -5.22 -1.90
N THR A 348 -27.07 -4.09 -1.32
CA THR A 348 -26.46 -2.97 -2.03
C THR A 348 -25.11 -2.63 -1.42
N PHE A 349 -24.14 -2.39 -2.29
CA PHE A 349 -22.80 -1.94 -1.94
C PHE A 349 -22.63 -0.52 -2.45
N SER A 350 -22.35 0.40 -1.54
CA SER A 350 -22.20 1.83 -1.84
C SER A 350 -20.77 2.30 -1.55
N ASP A 351 -20.23 3.11 -2.46
CA ASP A 351 -18.91 3.74 -2.37
C ASP A 351 -19.12 5.26 -2.33
N LEU A 352 -18.32 5.97 -1.53
CA LEU A 352 -18.36 7.44 -1.45
C LEU A 352 -17.21 8.06 -2.24
N ILE A 353 -17.48 9.19 -2.89
CA ILE A 353 -16.46 9.93 -3.63
C ILE A 353 -15.57 10.67 -2.63
N LYS A 354 -14.33 10.19 -2.46
CA LYS A 354 -13.29 10.83 -1.65
C LYS A 354 -13.76 11.29 -0.26
N ALA A 355 -14.40 10.38 0.47
CA ALA A 355 -15.10 10.67 1.72
C ALA A 355 -14.30 11.51 2.74
N PHE A 356 -13.00 11.28 2.88
CA PHE A 356 -12.13 12.06 3.78
C PHE A 356 -11.89 13.50 3.34
N ASP A 357 -11.91 13.79 2.04
CA ASP A 357 -11.55 15.10 1.47
C ASP A 357 -12.76 16.04 1.41
N VAL A 358 -13.99 15.51 1.49
CA VAL A 358 -15.23 16.27 1.28
C VAL A 358 -15.94 16.70 2.58
N ILE A 359 -15.50 16.21 3.74
CA ILE A 359 -16.16 16.47 5.03
C ILE A 359 -16.24 17.98 5.31
N GLU A 360 -17.45 18.50 5.47
CA GLU A 360 -17.63 19.89 5.89
C GLU A 360 -17.32 20.06 7.39
N HIS A 361 -16.46 21.04 7.71
CA HIS A 361 -16.01 21.26 9.09
C HIS A 361 -17.16 21.70 10.01
N ASN A 362 -18.09 22.51 9.52
CA ASN A 362 -19.21 23.01 10.34
C ASN A 362 -20.14 21.86 10.78
N ILE A 363 -20.44 20.92 9.88
CA ILE A 363 -21.26 19.75 10.17
C ILE A 363 -20.56 18.86 11.21
N LEU A 364 -19.27 18.59 11.02
CA LEU A 364 -18.47 17.79 11.96
C LEU A 364 -18.43 18.41 13.37
N ILE A 365 -18.22 19.73 13.48
CA ILE A 365 -18.23 20.44 14.76
C ILE A 365 -19.62 20.41 15.39
N SER A 366 -20.69 20.60 14.61
CA SER A 366 -22.06 20.49 15.09
C SER A 366 -22.34 19.09 15.66
N LYS A 367 -21.87 18.02 15.00
CA LYS A 367 -22.00 16.65 15.50
C LYS A 367 -21.25 16.42 16.80
N LEU A 368 -20.00 16.88 16.89
CA LEU A 368 -19.22 16.79 18.13
C LEU A 368 -19.96 17.47 19.29
N SER A 369 -20.50 18.66 19.05
CA SER A 369 -21.31 19.40 20.03
C SER A 369 -22.56 18.63 20.45
N LYS A 370 -23.32 18.08 19.50
CA LYS A 370 -24.50 17.26 19.78
C LYS A 370 -24.19 16.01 20.58
N HIS A 371 -23.00 15.43 20.38
CA HIS A 371 -22.55 14.25 21.11
C HIS A 371 -21.99 14.55 22.51
N GLY A 372 -22.03 15.80 22.99
CA GLY A 372 -21.61 16.18 24.34
C GLY A 372 -20.22 16.82 24.43
N VAL A 373 -19.51 17.01 23.31
CA VAL A 373 -18.25 17.76 23.31
C VAL A 373 -18.56 19.25 23.39
N THR A 374 -18.32 19.87 24.54
CA THR A 374 -18.66 21.28 24.80
C THR A 374 -17.45 22.03 25.37
N GLY A 375 -17.56 23.35 25.54
CA GLY A 375 -16.50 24.15 26.15
C GLY A 375 -15.21 24.24 25.34
N ASN A 376 -14.07 24.17 26.03
CA ASN A 376 -12.74 24.35 25.45
C ASN A 376 -12.38 23.21 24.50
N GLU A 377 -12.89 22.00 24.75
CA GLU A 377 -12.70 20.82 23.94
C GLU A 377 -13.27 21.02 22.53
N LEU A 378 -14.48 21.58 22.42
CA LEU A 378 -15.13 21.87 21.15
C LEU A 378 -14.38 22.97 20.39
N GLU A 379 -13.99 24.05 21.07
CA GLU A 379 -13.19 25.13 20.48
C GLU A 379 -11.82 24.62 20.01
N TRP A 380 -11.24 23.63 20.72
CA TRP A 380 -10.00 22.99 20.30
C TRP A 380 -10.15 22.24 18.97
N PHE A 381 -11.20 21.43 18.81
CA PHE A 381 -11.46 20.73 17.54
C PHE A 381 -11.77 21.71 16.40
N LYS A 382 -12.50 22.79 16.69
CA LYS A 382 -12.76 23.87 15.73
C LYS A 382 -11.45 24.54 15.29
N SER A 383 -10.58 24.87 16.24
CA SER A 383 -9.25 25.42 15.97
C SER A 383 -8.36 24.44 15.20
N TYR A 384 -8.45 23.14 15.47
CA TYR A 384 -7.69 22.09 14.77
C TYR A 384 -8.05 21.97 13.28
N LEU A 385 -9.34 22.13 12.95
CA LEU A 385 -9.86 22.02 11.58
C LEU A 385 -9.73 23.33 10.77
N GLN A 386 -9.91 24.48 11.42
CA GLN A 386 -9.88 25.80 10.76
C GLN A 386 -8.45 26.29 10.48
N GLY A 387 -8.29 27.09 9.42
CA GLY A 387 -7.01 27.76 9.12
C GLY A 387 -5.90 26.82 8.65
N ARG A 388 -6.25 25.62 8.16
CA ARG A 388 -5.27 24.62 7.70
C ARG A 388 -4.77 24.93 6.31
N ASN A 389 -3.47 24.76 6.11
CA ASN A 389 -2.83 24.95 4.82
C ASN A 389 -2.18 23.66 4.34
N GLN A 390 -2.13 23.45 3.03
CA GLN A 390 -1.34 22.39 2.43
C GLN A 390 -0.51 22.86 1.24
N PHE A 391 0.57 22.13 0.99
CA PHE A 391 1.32 22.19 -0.24
C PHE A 391 1.72 20.78 -0.67
N VAL A 392 1.56 20.49 -1.96
CA VAL A 392 2.06 19.26 -2.56
C VAL A 392 3.57 19.36 -2.75
N SER A 393 4.29 18.34 -2.29
CA SER A 393 5.72 18.16 -2.52
C SER A 393 5.91 16.98 -3.46
N TYR A 394 6.57 17.25 -4.59
CA TYR A 394 6.80 16.26 -5.63
C TYR A 394 8.27 16.32 -6.09
N GLY A 395 9.01 15.24 -5.83
CA GLY A 395 10.44 15.18 -6.09
C GLY A 395 11.23 16.21 -5.26
N SER A 396 11.79 17.21 -5.93
CA SER A 396 12.52 18.33 -5.32
C SER A 396 11.78 19.67 -5.41
N VAL A 397 10.52 19.65 -5.81
CA VAL A 397 9.70 20.85 -6.05
C VAL A 397 8.54 20.90 -5.07
N GLU A 398 8.19 22.10 -4.65
CA GLU A 398 7.08 22.39 -3.75
C GLU A 398 6.08 23.30 -4.47
N SER A 399 4.80 22.98 -4.37
CA SER A 399 3.72 23.85 -4.88
C SER A 399 3.45 25.03 -3.96
N LYS A 400 2.65 25.98 -4.45
CA LYS A 400 2.14 27.08 -3.61
C LYS A 400 1.28 26.54 -2.46
N ARG A 401 1.35 27.18 -1.30
CA ARG A 401 0.46 26.86 -0.17
C ARG A 401 -0.97 27.26 -0.51
N ARG A 402 -1.93 26.42 -0.15
CA ARG A 402 -3.36 26.69 -0.32
C ARG A 402 -4.12 26.33 0.97
N LEU A 403 -5.16 27.10 1.24
CA LEU A 403 -6.06 26.89 2.38
C LEU A 403 -6.95 25.67 2.12
N ILE A 404 -7.19 24.88 3.16
CA ILE A 404 -8.14 23.77 3.16
C ILE A 404 -9.42 24.24 3.85
N THR A 405 -10.54 24.10 3.16
CA THR A 405 -11.87 24.45 3.67
C THR A 405 -12.71 23.22 4.02
N HIS A 406 -12.33 22.04 3.51
CA HIS A 406 -13.07 20.79 3.67
C HIS A 406 -12.11 19.61 3.91
N GLY A 407 -12.64 18.56 4.51
CA GLY A 407 -11.95 17.30 4.72
C GLY A 407 -11.09 17.25 5.98
N VAL A 408 -10.69 16.04 6.33
CA VAL A 408 -9.74 15.76 7.41
C VAL A 408 -8.43 15.21 6.83
N PRO A 409 -7.25 15.54 7.40
CA PRO A 409 -5.98 15.19 6.77
C PRO A 409 -5.75 13.67 6.69
N GLN A 410 -5.58 13.13 5.47
CA GLN A 410 -5.26 11.70 5.28
C GLN A 410 -3.82 11.39 5.74
N GLY A 411 -3.67 10.99 7.01
CA GLY A 411 -2.38 10.77 7.66
C GLY A 411 -2.24 11.42 9.05
N SER A 412 -3.28 12.13 9.50
CA SER A 412 -3.45 12.53 10.90
C SER A 412 -3.83 11.36 11.80
N VAL A 413 -3.62 11.53 13.10
CA VAL A 413 -4.05 10.54 14.11
C VAL A 413 -5.56 10.66 14.34
N LEU A 414 -6.08 11.90 14.38
CA LEU A 414 -7.49 12.19 14.61
C LEU A 414 -8.39 11.99 13.38
N GLY A 415 -7.84 12.06 12.17
CA GLY A 415 -8.63 12.05 10.92
C GLY A 415 -9.58 10.87 10.80
N PRO A 416 -9.11 9.61 10.96
CA PRO A 416 -9.98 8.44 10.97
C PRO A 416 -11.09 8.52 12.04
N LYS A 417 -10.77 8.95 13.26
CA LYS A 417 -11.74 9.01 14.36
C LYS A 417 -12.82 10.07 14.11
N LEU A 418 -12.43 11.25 13.64
CA LEU A 418 -13.36 12.32 13.28
C LEU A 418 -14.27 11.92 12.12
N PHE A 419 -13.74 11.23 11.10
CA PHE A 419 -14.56 10.67 10.03
C PHE A 419 -15.56 9.64 10.56
N ASN A 420 -15.16 8.81 11.53
CA ASN A 420 -16.05 7.82 12.11
C ASN A 420 -17.22 8.47 12.86
N ILE A 421 -16.94 9.50 13.66
CA ILE A 421 -17.98 10.29 14.35
C ILE A 421 -18.90 10.96 13.32
N HIS A 422 -18.35 11.47 12.22
CA HIS A 422 -19.14 12.06 11.15
C HIS A 422 -20.12 11.06 10.52
N ILE A 423 -19.69 9.83 10.26
CA ILE A 423 -20.53 8.84 9.57
C ILE A 423 -21.47 8.06 10.50
N ASN A 424 -21.25 8.10 11.82
CA ASN A 424 -21.88 7.16 12.77
C ASN A 424 -23.42 7.14 12.70
N SER A 425 -24.06 8.31 12.65
CA SER A 425 -25.53 8.43 12.63
C SER A 425 -26.21 7.97 11.33
N ILE A 426 -25.49 7.31 10.42
CA ILE A 426 -26.06 6.71 9.21
C ILE A 426 -26.84 5.44 9.55
N THR A 427 -26.44 4.71 10.60
CA THR A 427 -27.10 3.46 11.03
C THR A 427 -28.53 3.73 11.49
N ASP A 428 -28.77 4.89 12.10
CA ASP A 428 -30.10 5.36 12.52
C ASP A 428 -31.08 5.60 11.35
N THR A 429 -30.57 5.76 10.12
CA THR A 429 -31.41 6.03 8.94
C THR A 429 -32.08 4.80 8.37
N CYS A 430 -31.61 3.61 8.73
CA CYS A 430 -32.10 2.34 8.21
C CYS A 430 -32.93 1.62 9.27
N THR A 431 -34.25 1.59 9.08
CA THR A 431 -35.16 0.94 10.03
C THR A 431 -35.54 -0.47 9.61
N ASP A 432 -35.55 -0.74 8.30
CA ASP A 432 -36.14 -1.97 7.74
C ASP A 432 -35.08 -2.92 7.14
N SER A 433 -33.81 -2.49 7.12
CA SER A 433 -32.67 -3.17 6.50
C SER A 433 -31.46 -3.16 7.44
N GLU A 434 -30.66 -4.20 7.38
CA GLU A 434 -29.41 -4.34 8.12
C GLU A 434 -28.29 -3.58 7.41
N VAL A 435 -27.45 -2.88 8.20
CA VAL A 435 -26.37 -2.02 7.71
C VAL A 435 -25.04 -2.49 8.28
N VAL A 436 -24.08 -2.75 7.40
CA VAL A 436 -22.70 -3.06 7.76
C VAL A 436 -21.79 -1.95 7.25
N LEU A 437 -21.09 -1.31 8.18
CA LEU A 437 -20.17 -0.21 7.89
C LEU A 437 -18.72 -0.61 8.11
N TYR A 438 -17.87 -0.29 7.14
CA TYR A 438 -16.43 -0.32 7.31
C TYR A 438 -15.78 0.90 6.64
N ALA A 439 -15.34 1.86 7.45
CA ALA A 439 -14.84 3.14 6.94
C ALA A 439 -15.88 3.83 6.03
N ASP A 440 -15.55 4.06 4.77
CA ASP A 440 -16.40 4.64 3.75
C ASP A 440 -17.25 3.60 2.99
N ASP A 441 -16.93 2.31 3.09
CA ASP A 441 -17.71 1.23 2.49
C ASP A 441 -19.01 1.02 3.28
N THR A 442 -20.15 1.23 2.62
CA THR A 442 -21.48 1.06 3.21
C THR A 442 -22.23 -0.06 2.51
N GLN A 443 -22.65 -1.07 3.28
CA GLN A 443 -23.43 -2.20 2.78
C GLN A 443 -24.80 -2.20 3.47
N ILE A 444 -25.86 -2.26 2.68
CA ILE A 444 -27.25 -2.29 3.17
C ILE A 444 -27.94 -3.52 2.58
N HIS A 445 -28.63 -4.31 3.40
CA HIS A 445 -29.39 -5.46 2.92
C HIS A 445 -30.66 -5.74 3.72
N ALA A 446 -31.63 -6.36 3.05
CA ALA A 446 -32.82 -6.92 3.69
C ALA A 446 -33.13 -8.29 3.11
N SER A 447 -33.78 -9.13 3.91
CA SER A 447 -34.23 -10.47 3.52
C SER A 447 -35.74 -10.60 3.58
N ALA A 448 -36.31 -11.37 2.66
CA ALA A 448 -37.74 -11.70 2.63
C ALA A 448 -38.01 -12.93 1.75
N LYS A 449 -39.15 -13.61 1.98
CA LYS A 449 -39.61 -14.68 1.07
C LYS A 449 -39.92 -14.17 -0.34
N ASP A 450 -40.62 -13.02 -0.40
CA ASP A 450 -40.86 -12.27 -1.64
C ASP A 450 -39.79 -11.20 -1.86
N VAL A 451 -39.13 -11.23 -3.02
CA VAL A 451 -38.08 -10.27 -3.38
C VAL A 451 -38.61 -8.86 -3.44
N SER A 452 -39.86 -8.66 -3.87
CA SER A 452 -40.42 -7.31 -3.97
C SER A 452 -40.51 -6.65 -2.58
N ALA A 453 -40.75 -7.44 -1.53
CA ALA A 453 -40.75 -6.96 -0.15
C ALA A 453 -39.33 -6.62 0.36
N ALA A 454 -38.32 -7.43 0.07
CA ALA A 454 -36.93 -7.13 0.43
C ALA A 454 -36.40 -5.92 -0.35
N GLU A 455 -36.71 -5.83 -1.64
CA GLU A 455 -36.35 -4.73 -2.53
C GLU A 455 -36.98 -3.41 -2.07
N LYS A 456 -38.26 -3.42 -1.67
CA LYS A 456 -38.94 -2.24 -1.15
C LYS A 456 -38.27 -1.71 0.13
N ARG A 457 -37.86 -2.60 1.04
CA ARG A 457 -37.14 -2.23 2.27
C ARG A 457 -35.78 -1.60 1.97
N VAL A 458 -34.96 -2.28 1.16
CA VAL A 458 -33.64 -1.76 0.76
C VAL A 458 -33.78 -0.45 -0.01
N LYS A 459 -34.76 -0.30 -0.90
CA LYS A 459 -34.97 0.94 -1.66
C LYS A 459 -35.33 2.11 -0.74
N LYS A 460 -36.27 1.91 0.18
CA LYS A 460 -36.65 2.93 1.17
C LYS A 460 -35.45 3.37 2.00
N ASP A 461 -34.71 2.42 2.58
CA ASP A 461 -33.57 2.74 3.43
C ASP A 461 -32.41 3.35 2.64
N LEU A 462 -32.17 2.90 1.40
CA LEU A 462 -31.15 3.47 0.52
C LEU A 462 -31.47 4.92 0.13
N GLU A 463 -32.75 5.25 -0.10
CA GLU A 463 -33.20 6.63 -0.34
C GLU A 463 -33.04 7.52 0.91
N SER A 464 -33.37 6.99 2.09
CA SER A 464 -33.12 7.66 3.38
C SER A 464 -31.62 7.91 3.59
N THR A 465 -30.78 6.90 3.37
CA THR A 465 -29.32 7.01 3.48
C THR A 465 -28.75 7.99 2.45
N ALA A 466 -29.28 8.02 1.23
CA ALA A 466 -28.84 8.96 0.20
C ALA A 466 -29.18 10.41 0.57
N THR A 467 -30.38 10.64 1.11
CA THR A 467 -30.80 11.93 1.65
C THR A 467 -29.89 12.35 2.79
N TRP A 468 -29.59 11.43 3.70
CA TRP A 468 -28.68 11.65 4.81
C TRP A 468 -27.25 11.98 4.34
N TRP A 469 -26.71 11.29 3.32
CA TRP A 469 -25.40 11.62 2.75
C TRP A 469 -25.37 13.06 2.24
N ASN A 470 -26.39 13.48 1.49
CA ASN A 470 -26.49 14.84 0.96
C ASN A 470 -26.57 15.88 2.08
N GLN A 471 -27.37 15.65 3.12
CA GLN A 471 -27.45 16.52 4.31
C GLN A 471 -26.11 16.60 5.09
N ASN A 472 -25.25 15.61 4.93
CA ASN A 472 -23.95 15.50 5.60
C ASN A 472 -22.75 15.90 4.72
N GLY A 473 -22.99 16.47 3.55
CA GLY A 473 -21.95 16.86 2.60
C GLY A 473 -21.16 15.66 2.03
N LEU A 474 -21.77 14.48 1.99
CA LEU A 474 -21.19 13.26 1.42
C LEU A 474 -21.84 12.94 0.07
N ILE A 475 -21.04 12.38 -0.83
CA ILE A 475 -21.45 12.19 -2.23
C ILE A 475 -21.26 10.73 -2.61
N SER A 476 -22.36 10.10 -3.05
CA SER A 476 -22.35 8.71 -3.47
C SER A 476 -21.75 8.51 -4.87
N ASN A 477 -20.97 7.45 -5.02
CA ASN A 477 -20.32 7.09 -6.26
C ASN A 477 -21.16 6.12 -7.09
N HIS A 478 -22.16 6.66 -7.80
CA HIS A 478 -23.09 5.87 -8.61
C HIS A 478 -22.43 4.85 -9.56
N LYS A 479 -21.25 5.16 -10.12
CA LYS A 479 -20.55 4.25 -11.05
C LYS A 479 -20.05 2.98 -10.34
N LYS A 480 -19.65 3.13 -9.08
CA LYS A 480 -19.11 2.03 -8.26
C LYS A 480 -20.14 1.34 -7.38
N CYS A 481 -21.28 1.98 -7.13
CA CYS A 481 -22.39 1.33 -6.44
C CYS A 481 -22.89 0.11 -7.25
N LYS A 482 -23.19 -0.98 -6.54
CA LYS A 482 -23.71 -2.24 -7.12
C LYS A 482 -24.82 -2.81 -6.25
N ALA A 483 -25.77 -3.48 -6.88
CA ALA A 483 -26.78 -4.28 -6.22
C ALA A 483 -26.52 -5.78 -6.50
N MET A 484 -26.89 -6.63 -5.57
CA MET A 484 -26.75 -8.09 -5.67
C MET A 484 -27.97 -8.76 -5.04
N LEU A 485 -28.60 -9.67 -5.79
CA LEU A 485 -29.62 -10.57 -5.27
C LEU A 485 -28.92 -11.83 -4.79
N ILE A 486 -29.02 -12.19 -3.51
CA ILE A 486 -28.36 -13.34 -2.92
C ILE A 486 -29.42 -14.38 -2.53
N GLY A 487 -29.18 -15.65 -2.84
CA GLY A 487 -30.13 -16.72 -2.58
C GLY A 487 -29.62 -18.09 -3.05
N SER A 488 -30.47 -19.12 -2.92
CA SER A 488 -30.20 -20.42 -3.54
C SER A 488 -30.18 -20.32 -5.07
N LYS A 489 -29.44 -21.20 -5.75
CA LYS A 489 -29.33 -21.21 -7.22
C LYS A 489 -30.70 -21.19 -7.93
N HIS A 490 -31.66 -21.96 -7.41
CA HIS A 490 -33.01 -22.02 -7.95
C HIS A 490 -33.76 -20.71 -7.71
N ALA A 491 -33.67 -20.16 -6.49
CA ALA A 491 -34.33 -18.92 -6.13
C ALA A 491 -33.82 -17.71 -6.94
N VAL A 492 -32.50 -17.58 -7.11
CA VAL A 492 -31.90 -16.46 -7.86
C VAL A 492 -32.26 -16.52 -9.33
N LYS A 493 -32.24 -17.72 -9.95
CA LYS A 493 -32.55 -17.90 -11.38
C LYS A 493 -34.00 -17.58 -11.72
N ASN A 494 -34.93 -17.89 -10.81
CA ASN A 494 -36.36 -17.71 -11.03
C ASN A 494 -36.89 -16.35 -10.56
N THR A 495 -36.00 -15.45 -10.15
CA THR A 495 -36.38 -14.11 -9.68
C THR A 495 -36.08 -13.08 -10.76
N ARG A 496 -36.99 -12.11 -10.92
CA ARG A 496 -36.78 -10.96 -11.81
C ARG A 496 -35.55 -10.13 -11.40
N ALA A 497 -35.04 -9.33 -12.34
CA ALA A 497 -34.02 -8.34 -12.05
C ALA A 497 -34.50 -7.30 -11.02
N LEU A 498 -33.57 -6.82 -10.20
CA LEU A 498 -33.79 -5.78 -9.20
C LEU A 498 -33.89 -4.40 -9.88
N GLN A 499 -34.80 -3.58 -9.40
CA GLN A 499 -35.05 -2.20 -9.81
C GLN A 499 -34.67 -1.23 -8.69
N ILE A 500 -33.39 -1.26 -8.30
CA ILE A 500 -32.83 -0.33 -7.32
C ILE A 500 -32.42 0.97 -8.01
N ILE A 501 -32.87 2.10 -7.47
CA ILE A 501 -32.57 3.45 -7.95
C ILE A 501 -31.88 4.21 -6.82
N LEU A 502 -30.79 4.93 -7.13
CA LEU A 502 -30.06 5.79 -6.20
C LEU A 502 -29.90 7.17 -6.84
N ASN A 503 -30.42 8.22 -6.19
CA ASN A 503 -30.50 9.60 -6.72
C ASN A 503 -31.02 9.67 -8.17
N GLY A 504 -32.13 8.98 -8.47
CA GLY A 504 -32.75 8.97 -9.80
C GLY A 504 -32.00 8.15 -10.87
N LYS A 505 -30.90 7.48 -10.53
CA LYS A 505 -30.13 6.63 -11.47
C LYS A 505 -30.24 5.15 -11.09
N PRO A 506 -30.43 4.23 -12.05
CA PRO A 506 -30.50 2.80 -11.76
C PRO A 506 -29.14 2.26 -11.30
N VAL A 507 -29.14 1.44 -10.25
CA VAL A 507 -27.95 0.76 -9.74
C VAL A 507 -27.74 -0.54 -10.50
N LYS A 508 -26.53 -0.77 -11.03
CA LYS A 508 -26.22 -1.98 -11.78
C LYS A 508 -26.24 -3.22 -10.87
N GLN A 509 -27.11 -4.17 -11.16
CA GLN A 509 -27.10 -5.50 -10.57
C GLN A 509 -25.86 -6.29 -11.06
N SER A 510 -25.21 -7.02 -10.16
CA SER A 510 -24.07 -7.88 -10.46
C SER A 510 -24.22 -9.23 -9.75
N ASP A 511 -23.78 -10.31 -10.40
CA ASP A 511 -23.79 -11.66 -9.82
C ASP A 511 -22.63 -11.89 -8.85
N TYR A 512 -21.64 -11.01 -8.88
CA TYR A 512 -20.50 -11.03 -7.97
C TYR A 512 -19.97 -9.63 -7.70
N PHE A 513 -19.37 -9.43 -6.53
CA PHE A 513 -18.78 -8.14 -6.14
C PHE A 513 -17.52 -8.34 -5.29
N LYS A 514 -16.56 -7.43 -5.43
CA LYS A 514 -15.33 -7.43 -4.61
C LYS A 514 -15.56 -6.57 -3.36
N TYR A 515 -15.91 -7.20 -2.26
CA TYR A 515 -16.18 -6.51 -0.98
C TYR A 515 -15.05 -6.79 0.01
N LEU A 516 -14.48 -5.74 0.61
CA LEU A 516 -13.40 -5.80 1.61
C LEU A 516 -12.22 -6.74 1.22
N GLY A 517 -11.91 -6.79 -0.09
CA GLY A 517 -10.80 -7.59 -0.64
C GLY A 517 -11.16 -8.99 -1.13
N ILE A 518 -12.38 -9.48 -0.89
CA ILE A 518 -12.84 -10.83 -1.25
C ILE A 518 -13.94 -10.74 -2.33
N TYR A 519 -14.01 -11.73 -3.22
CA TYR A 519 -15.07 -11.81 -4.23
C TYR A 519 -16.23 -12.63 -3.67
N LEU A 520 -17.40 -12.01 -3.54
CA LEU A 520 -18.63 -12.64 -3.11
C LEU A 520 -19.52 -12.85 -4.33
N ASP A 521 -20.10 -14.03 -4.48
CA ASP A 521 -21.09 -14.33 -5.53
C ASP A 521 -22.50 -14.46 -4.95
N HIS A 522 -23.51 -14.27 -5.79
CA HIS A 522 -24.93 -14.30 -5.44
C HIS A 522 -25.45 -15.62 -4.84
N CYS A 523 -24.69 -16.71 -4.92
CA CYS A 523 -25.02 -18.01 -4.35
C CYS A 523 -24.07 -18.40 -3.21
N LEU A 524 -23.17 -17.50 -2.80
CA LEU A 524 -22.14 -17.71 -1.80
C LEU A 524 -21.33 -19.00 -2.02
N THR A 525 -21.10 -19.40 -3.27
CA THR A 525 -20.32 -20.60 -3.59
C THR A 525 -18.82 -20.37 -3.51
N TRP A 526 -18.41 -19.10 -3.44
CA TRP A 526 -17.03 -18.63 -3.48
C TRP A 526 -16.30 -19.00 -4.76
N SER A 527 -17.00 -19.53 -5.77
CA SER A 527 -16.36 -20.11 -6.97
C SER A 527 -15.59 -19.05 -7.75
N LYS A 528 -16.10 -17.81 -7.82
CA LYS A 528 -15.40 -16.66 -8.41
C LYS A 528 -14.13 -16.31 -7.63
N HIS A 529 -14.18 -16.33 -6.30
CA HIS A 529 -13.01 -16.04 -5.47
C HIS A 529 -11.96 -17.13 -5.60
N VAL A 530 -12.39 -18.39 -5.50
CA VAL A 530 -11.54 -19.57 -5.69
C VAL A 530 -10.95 -19.55 -7.09
N ALA A 531 -11.72 -19.30 -8.15
CA ALA A 531 -11.21 -19.16 -9.52
C ALA A 531 -10.26 -17.97 -9.67
N TYR A 532 -10.52 -16.83 -9.03
CA TYR A 532 -9.59 -15.70 -8.99
C TYR A 532 -8.29 -16.04 -8.26
N LYS A 533 -8.36 -16.88 -7.21
CA LYS A 533 -7.19 -17.39 -6.50
C LYS A 533 -6.48 -18.51 -7.26
N GLN A 534 -7.20 -19.35 -8.00
CA GLN A 534 -6.66 -20.45 -8.83
C GLN A 534 -6.10 -19.97 -10.16
N SER A 535 -6.66 -18.91 -10.74
CA SER A 535 -6.11 -18.20 -11.91
C SER A 535 -4.85 -17.42 -11.57
N LYS A 536 -4.57 -17.22 -10.28
CA LYS A 536 -3.18 -17.12 -9.84
C LYS A 536 -2.65 -18.56 -9.83
N THR A 537 -2.09 -18.98 -10.97
CA THR A 537 -1.67 -20.35 -11.28
C THR A 537 -0.55 -20.80 -10.33
N ASP A 538 -0.93 -21.24 -9.14
CA ASP A 538 -0.02 -21.68 -8.08
C ASP A 538 -0.38 -23.11 -7.68
N LEU A 539 0.45 -24.07 -8.11
CA LEU A 539 0.37 -25.47 -7.69
C LEU A 539 1.26 -25.77 -6.47
N ASP A 540 1.83 -24.73 -5.86
CA ASP A 540 2.72 -24.80 -4.71
C ASP A 540 2.07 -24.11 -3.48
N ASP A 541 2.33 -22.82 -3.22
CA ASP A 541 1.94 -22.12 -1.98
C ASP A 541 0.46 -21.75 -1.95
N GLY A 542 -0.39 -22.74 -1.68
CA GLY A 542 -1.85 -22.58 -1.57
C GLY A 542 -2.64 -23.71 -2.24
N HIS A 543 -1.95 -24.69 -2.84
CA HIS A 543 -2.56 -25.88 -3.43
C HIS A 543 -2.31 -27.10 -2.53
N CYS A 544 -3.37 -27.81 -2.14
CA CYS A 544 -3.23 -29.11 -1.50
C CYS A 544 -3.02 -30.18 -2.58
N PRO A 545 -1.82 -30.79 -2.70
CA PRO A 545 -1.41 -31.59 -3.86
C PRO A 545 -1.92 -33.04 -3.78
N SER A 546 -3.22 -33.22 -3.51
CA SER A 546 -3.85 -34.53 -3.68
C SER A 546 -4.01 -34.86 -5.16
N TRP A 547 -4.03 -36.15 -5.52
CA TRP A 547 -4.19 -36.60 -6.92
C TRP A 547 -5.36 -35.92 -7.63
N ALA A 548 -6.53 -35.91 -6.97
CA ALA A 548 -7.74 -35.31 -7.51
C ALA A 548 -7.61 -33.79 -7.70
N ASN A 549 -6.99 -33.09 -6.74
CA ASN A 549 -6.78 -31.65 -6.83
C ASN A 549 -5.77 -31.28 -7.92
N GLN A 550 -4.70 -32.05 -8.04
CA GLN A 550 -3.64 -31.83 -9.02
C GLN A 550 -4.17 -31.98 -10.45
N LEU A 551 -4.87 -33.09 -10.72
CA LEU A 551 -5.52 -33.33 -12.01
C LEU A 551 -6.57 -32.27 -12.31
N ARG A 552 -7.39 -31.88 -11.32
CA ARG A 552 -8.42 -30.85 -11.50
C ARG A 552 -7.82 -29.48 -11.77
N GLY A 553 -6.71 -29.13 -11.11
CA GLY A 553 -5.97 -27.89 -11.35
C GLY A 553 -5.44 -27.83 -12.79
N LEU A 554 -4.75 -28.89 -13.23
CA LEU A 554 -4.24 -29.01 -14.60
C LEU A 554 -5.36 -29.03 -15.64
N TYR A 555 -6.45 -29.74 -15.37
CA TYR A 555 -7.62 -29.80 -16.24
C TYR A 555 -8.32 -28.43 -16.37
N ASN A 556 -8.44 -27.67 -15.28
CA ASN A 556 -8.99 -26.32 -15.35
C ASN A 556 -8.15 -25.40 -16.23
N ILE A 557 -6.82 -25.51 -16.14
CA ILE A 557 -5.89 -24.75 -16.98
C ILE A 557 -6.05 -25.17 -18.45
N PHE A 558 -6.17 -26.47 -18.72
CA PHE A 558 -6.49 -26.98 -20.05
C PHE A 558 -7.80 -26.40 -20.59
N GLN A 559 -8.89 -26.47 -19.80
CA GLN A 559 -10.19 -25.92 -20.19
C GLN A 559 -10.10 -24.41 -20.45
N PHE A 560 -9.32 -23.67 -19.66
CA PHE A 560 -9.14 -22.23 -19.82
C PHE A 560 -8.39 -21.89 -21.12
N VAL A 561 -7.25 -22.54 -21.36
CA VAL A 561 -6.43 -22.31 -22.56
C VAL A 561 -7.20 -22.68 -23.83
N HIS A 562 -8.04 -23.71 -23.78
CA HIS A 562 -8.88 -24.13 -24.89
C HIS A 562 -10.22 -23.38 -24.99
N GLY A 563 -10.45 -22.35 -24.17
CA GLY A 563 -11.66 -21.52 -24.23
C GLY A 563 -12.95 -22.19 -23.75
N ASN A 564 -12.85 -23.33 -23.08
CA ASN A 564 -13.96 -24.15 -22.63
C ASN A 564 -14.35 -23.88 -21.15
N LEU A 565 -13.51 -23.18 -20.39
CA LEU A 565 -13.78 -22.87 -18.99
C LEU A 565 -14.84 -21.77 -18.85
N ARG A 566 -15.99 -22.11 -18.24
CA ARG A 566 -17.11 -21.18 -18.04
C ARG A 566 -16.83 -20.18 -16.92
N GLY A 567 -17.26 -18.92 -17.09
CA GLY A 567 -17.26 -17.90 -16.03
C GLY A 567 -15.97 -17.07 -15.89
N VAL A 568 -15.02 -17.28 -16.79
CA VAL A 568 -13.75 -16.55 -16.92
C VAL A 568 -13.69 -15.83 -18.28
N PRO A 569 -12.95 -14.70 -18.42
CA PRO A 569 -12.75 -14.06 -19.71
C PRO A 569 -12.07 -14.99 -20.71
N VAL A 570 -12.32 -14.77 -21.99
CA VAL A 570 -11.56 -15.44 -23.07
C VAL A 570 -10.08 -15.05 -22.98
N MET A 571 -9.19 -15.92 -23.43
CA MET A 571 -7.74 -15.77 -23.21
C MET A 571 -7.17 -14.45 -23.76
N SER A 572 -7.72 -13.91 -24.84
CA SER A 572 -7.32 -12.60 -25.40
C SER A 572 -7.55 -11.42 -24.46
N ASP A 573 -8.56 -11.51 -23.60
CA ASP A 573 -8.99 -10.45 -22.69
C ASP A 573 -8.58 -10.74 -21.24
N ALA A 574 -7.99 -11.91 -20.99
CA ALA A 574 -7.58 -12.36 -19.68
C ALA A 574 -6.12 -11.94 -19.37
N PRO A 575 -5.76 -11.80 -18.09
CA PRO A 575 -4.37 -11.68 -17.69
C PRO A 575 -3.54 -12.88 -18.18
N VAL A 576 -2.31 -12.60 -18.62
CA VAL A 576 -1.35 -13.62 -19.06
C VAL A 576 -1.13 -14.68 -17.97
N ILE A 577 -1.21 -15.96 -18.35
CA ILE A 577 -1.00 -17.09 -17.43
C ILE A 577 0.49 -17.21 -17.14
N MET A 578 0.84 -17.14 -15.85
CA MET A 578 2.15 -17.53 -15.34
C MET A 578 1.97 -18.81 -14.52
N PHE A 579 2.37 -19.95 -15.07
CA PHE A 579 2.21 -21.26 -14.43
C PHE A 579 3.32 -21.53 -13.40
N ARG A 580 2.96 -21.78 -12.14
CA ARG A 580 3.90 -22.20 -11.10
C ARG A 580 3.71 -23.69 -10.80
N PRO A 581 4.64 -24.58 -11.25
CA PRO A 581 4.62 -25.99 -10.89
C PRO A 581 4.98 -26.18 -9.40
N ARG A 582 4.74 -27.38 -8.85
CA ARG A 582 5.25 -27.78 -7.53
C ARG A 582 6.78 -27.67 -7.44
N ALA A 583 7.30 -27.54 -6.23
CA ALA A 583 8.75 -27.49 -5.97
C ALA A 583 9.44 -28.87 -6.10
N TRP A 584 10.76 -28.89 -6.30
CA TRP A 584 11.56 -30.11 -6.53
C TRP A 584 11.48 -31.16 -5.43
N ASN A 585 11.23 -30.73 -4.19
CA ASN A 585 11.08 -31.61 -3.04
C ASN A 585 9.72 -32.35 -3.00
N MET A 586 8.80 -32.07 -3.92
CA MET A 586 7.49 -32.71 -3.99
C MET A 586 7.48 -33.83 -5.05
N PHE A 587 6.81 -34.94 -4.75
CA PHE A 587 6.69 -36.10 -5.62
C PHE A 587 5.24 -36.36 -6.04
N GLU A 588 5.05 -36.97 -7.21
CA GLU A 588 3.75 -37.49 -7.65
C GLU A 588 3.70 -39.00 -7.47
N PHE A 589 3.21 -39.45 -6.31
CA PHE A 589 3.19 -40.86 -5.93
C PHE A 589 2.29 -41.73 -6.83
N ASN A 590 1.36 -41.13 -7.57
CA ASN A 590 0.45 -41.85 -8.45
C ASN A 590 1.02 -42.06 -9.88
N MET A 591 2.26 -41.63 -10.14
CA MET A 591 2.92 -41.84 -11.43
C MET A 591 4.35 -42.37 -11.27
N MET A 592 4.67 -43.40 -12.05
CA MET A 592 6.00 -43.98 -12.12
C MET A 592 6.52 -44.00 -13.56
N VAL A 593 7.81 -43.72 -13.72
CA VAL A 593 8.53 -43.85 -15.00
C VAL A 593 9.80 -44.65 -14.75
N GLY A 594 9.96 -45.78 -15.45
CA GLY A 594 11.11 -46.66 -15.27
C GLY A 594 11.26 -47.18 -13.83
N GLY A 595 10.14 -47.45 -13.15
CA GLY A 595 10.12 -47.92 -11.76
C GLY A 595 10.44 -46.86 -10.70
N LYS A 596 10.58 -45.58 -11.08
CA LYS A 596 10.81 -44.47 -10.16
C LYS A 596 9.61 -43.54 -10.11
N VAL A 597 9.26 -43.09 -8.90
CA VAL A 597 8.22 -42.07 -8.69
C VAL A 597 8.63 -40.77 -9.38
N VAL A 598 7.68 -40.14 -10.07
CA VAL A 598 7.94 -38.91 -10.85
C VAL A 598 8.04 -37.70 -9.90
N PRO A 599 9.03 -36.81 -10.10
CA PRO A 599 9.05 -35.51 -9.41
C PRO A 599 7.81 -34.67 -9.78
N GLY A 600 7.12 -34.16 -8.75
CA GLY A 600 5.92 -33.32 -8.90
C GLY A 600 6.06 -32.19 -9.93
N PRO A 601 7.13 -31.36 -9.91
CA PRO A 601 7.34 -30.32 -10.92
C PRO A 601 7.34 -30.83 -12.35
N LEU A 602 7.92 -32.01 -12.60
CA LEU A 602 8.01 -32.58 -13.95
C LEU A 602 6.66 -33.11 -14.43
N PHE A 603 5.87 -33.68 -13.51
CA PHE A 603 4.49 -34.06 -13.80
C PHE A 603 3.65 -32.83 -14.23
N ASP A 604 3.71 -31.77 -13.42
CA ASP A 604 2.93 -30.55 -13.63
C ASP A 604 3.34 -29.83 -14.92
N PHE A 605 4.64 -29.61 -15.08
CA PHE A 605 5.22 -28.97 -16.26
C PHE A 605 4.96 -29.79 -17.52
N GLY A 606 5.19 -31.10 -17.47
CA GLY A 606 5.04 -31.99 -18.62
C GLY A 606 3.61 -31.99 -19.17
N LEU A 607 2.62 -32.16 -18.29
CA LEU A 607 1.21 -32.13 -18.70
C LEU A 607 0.79 -30.75 -19.22
N HIS A 608 1.19 -29.68 -18.54
CA HIS A 608 0.88 -28.33 -19.01
C HIS A 608 1.47 -28.04 -20.40
N MET A 609 2.75 -28.37 -20.61
CA MET A 609 3.42 -28.15 -21.88
C MET A 609 2.85 -29.03 -23.00
N PHE A 610 2.60 -30.32 -22.73
CA PHE A 610 2.08 -31.24 -23.74
C PHE A 610 0.70 -30.81 -24.26
N HIS A 611 -0.20 -30.38 -23.36
CA HIS A 611 -1.58 -30.06 -23.75
C HIS A 611 -1.81 -28.60 -24.19
N ASN A 612 -1.01 -27.64 -23.69
CA ASN A 612 -1.34 -26.22 -23.82
C ASN A 612 -0.33 -25.39 -24.61
N SER A 613 0.94 -25.82 -24.71
CA SER A 613 2.04 -24.96 -25.20
C SER A 613 1.81 -24.41 -26.61
N LYS A 614 1.34 -25.23 -27.56
CA LYS A 614 1.11 -24.81 -28.95
C LYS A 614 0.01 -23.73 -29.04
N LEU A 615 -1.05 -23.86 -28.27
CA LEU A 615 -2.16 -22.90 -28.27
C LEU A 615 -1.76 -21.59 -27.57
N LEU A 616 -1.07 -21.69 -26.43
CA LEU A 616 -0.49 -20.53 -25.74
C LEU A 616 0.45 -19.72 -26.63
N MET A 617 1.24 -20.40 -27.47
CA MET A 617 2.13 -19.75 -28.42
C MET A 617 1.40 -19.08 -29.57
N LYS A 618 0.40 -19.76 -30.15
CA LYS A 618 -0.39 -19.24 -31.27
C LYS A 618 -1.02 -17.89 -30.92
N ASP A 619 -1.48 -17.76 -29.67
CA ASP A 619 -2.20 -16.58 -29.20
C ASP A 619 -1.28 -15.56 -28.50
N GLY A 620 0.05 -15.76 -28.53
CA GLY A 620 1.04 -14.83 -27.97
C GLY A 620 1.10 -14.74 -26.44
N ASN A 621 0.47 -15.69 -25.74
CA ASN A 621 0.23 -15.65 -24.30
C ASN A 621 1.17 -16.53 -23.47
N GLY A 622 2.14 -17.21 -24.09
CA GLY A 622 3.06 -18.08 -23.38
C GLY A 622 3.59 -19.23 -24.23
N PRO A 623 4.18 -20.26 -23.61
CA PRO A 623 4.05 -20.64 -22.20
C PRO A 623 5.02 -19.91 -21.25
N PHE A 624 4.49 -19.39 -20.13
CA PHE A 624 5.26 -18.64 -19.13
C PHE A 624 5.16 -19.24 -17.72
N PHE A 625 6.25 -19.17 -16.96
CA PHE A 625 6.41 -19.91 -15.70
C PHE A 625 6.92 -19.06 -14.53
N TYR A 626 6.51 -19.43 -13.32
CA TYR A 626 7.22 -19.10 -12.08
C TYR A 626 7.88 -20.36 -11.53
N LEU A 627 9.20 -20.36 -11.33
CA LEU A 627 9.91 -21.51 -10.77
C LEU A 627 10.11 -21.32 -9.26
N PRO A 628 9.47 -22.14 -8.41
CA PRO A 628 9.53 -21.95 -6.96
C PRO A 628 10.64 -22.74 -6.28
N LYS A 629 11.01 -22.27 -5.08
CA LYS A 629 11.80 -22.95 -4.06
C LYS A 629 13.08 -23.60 -4.61
N LEU A 630 13.69 -22.93 -5.58
CA LEU A 630 15.00 -23.35 -6.07
C LEU A 630 16.05 -23.02 -5.01
N GLU A 631 17.04 -23.89 -4.86
CA GLU A 631 18.13 -23.75 -3.89
C GLU A 631 19.40 -23.17 -4.51
N GLY A 632 19.56 -23.25 -5.84
CA GLY A 632 20.72 -22.68 -6.52
C GLY A 632 20.65 -22.68 -8.04
N SER A 633 21.71 -22.20 -8.66
CA SER A 633 21.84 -22.12 -10.12
C SER A 633 21.90 -23.48 -10.81
N ASN A 634 22.34 -24.54 -10.12
CA ASN A 634 22.35 -25.89 -10.67
C ASN A 634 20.94 -26.41 -10.98
N GLU A 635 19.95 -26.13 -10.13
CA GLU A 635 18.55 -26.51 -10.37
C GLU A 635 17.93 -25.67 -11.48
N VAL A 636 18.38 -24.42 -11.62
CA VAL A 636 17.97 -23.55 -12.73
C VAL A 636 18.54 -24.03 -14.05
N LYS A 637 19.79 -24.49 -14.07
CA LYS A 637 20.40 -25.14 -15.22
C LYS A 637 19.62 -26.39 -15.62
N LEU A 638 19.24 -27.21 -14.64
CA LEU A 638 18.38 -28.37 -14.89
C LEU A 638 17.05 -27.96 -15.53
N TRP A 639 16.39 -26.91 -15.03
CA TRP A 639 15.19 -26.35 -15.67
C TRP A 639 15.43 -25.88 -17.10
N ASN A 640 16.56 -25.23 -17.38
CA ASN A 640 16.91 -24.81 -18.73
C ASN A 640 17.09 -26.02 -19.66
N ASP A 641 17.77 -27.07 -19.21
CA ASP A 641 17.95 -28.32 -19.99
C ASP A 641 16.59 -28.98 -20.29
N ILE A 642 15.68 -28.99 -19.30
CA ILE A 642 14.30 -29.45 -19.47
C ILE A 642 13.56 -28.60 -20.51
N PHE A 643 13.66 -27.27 -20.45
CA PHE A 643 13.01 -26.38 -21.41
C PHE A 643 13.51 -26.62 -22.84
N VAL A 644 14.82 -26.69 -23.04
CA VAL A 644 15.42 -26.98 -24.34
C VAL A 644 14.94 -28.33 -24.86
N TRP A 645 14.99 -29.37 -24.02
CA TRP A 645 14.52 -30.70 -24.40
C TRP A 645 13.04 -30.71 -24.77
N THR A 646 12.18 -30.05 -23.99
CA THR A 646 10.75 -29.98 -24.26
C THR A 646 10.43 -29.21 -25.54
N GLN A 647 11.12 -28.10 -25.80
CA GLN A 647 10.95 -27.34 -27.05
C GLN A 647 11.34 -28.18 -28.27
N GLN A 648 12.47 -28.88 -28.20
CA GLN A 648 12.88 -29.81 -29.26
C GLN A 648 11.85 -30.92 -29.46
N ARG A 649 11.36 -31.53 -28.37
CA ARG A 649 10.42 -32.65 -28.43
C ARG A 649 9.05 -32.25 -28.96
N LEU A 650 8.58 -31.05 -28.63
CA LEU A 650 7.26 -30.55 -29.03
C LEU A 650 7.28 -29.72 -30.34
N GLY A 651 8.46 -29.49 -30.93
CA GLY A 651 8.63 -28.68 -32.13
C GLY A 651 8.39 -27.19 -31.90
N LEU A 652 8.71 -26.68 -30.72
CA LEU A 652 8.57 -25.27 -30.36
C LEU A 652 9.88 -24.50 -30.63
N PRO A 653 9.82 -23.25 -31.10
CA PRO A 653 10.99 -22.39 -31.24
C PRO A 653 11.77 -22.25 -29.92
N GLN A 654 13.11 -22.31 -30.00
CA GLN A 654 13.96 -22.10 -28.82
C GLN A 654 13.76 -20.70 -28.23
N GLY A 655 13.72 -20.58 -26.91
CA GLY A 655 13.40 -19.32 -26.23
C GLY A 655 11.91 -18.96 -26.18
N SER A 656 10.99 -19.80 -26.69
CA SER A 656 9.54 -19.61 -26.58
C SER A 656 9.00 -19.75 -25.14
N ILE A 657 9.58 -20.65 -24.35
CA ILE A 657 9.29 -20.77 -22.92
C ILE A 657 9.93 -19.59 -22.19
N LYS A 658 9.18 -18.87 -21.34
CA LYS A 658 9.78 -17.86 -20.44
C LYS A 658 9.51 -18.19 -18.99
N ALA A 659 10.52 -18.07 -18.13
CA ALA A 659 10.42 -18.37 -16.71
C ALA A 659 10.96 -17.22 -15.87
N SER A 660 10.21 -16.87 -14.82
CA SER A 660 10.68 -16.05 -13.73
C SER A 660 11.05 -16.94 -12.54
N VAL A 661 12.26 -16.82 -12.03
CA VAL A 661 12.66 -17.59 -10.82
C VAL A 661 12.18 -16.85 -9.58
N LEU A 662 11.50 -17.56 -8.68
CA LEU A 662 11.20 -17.09 -7.34
C LEU A 662 12.41 -17.32 -6.44
N ILE A 663 13.04 -16.23 -6.00
CA ILE A 663 14.14 -16.24 -5.06
C ILE A 663 13.53 -16.38 -3.66
N GLU A 664 13.48 -17.63 -3.22
CA GLU A 664 12.84 -18.08 -1.97
C GLU A 664 13.84 -18.77 -1.04
N SER A 665 15.03 -19.15 -1.54
CA SER A 665 16.14 -19.60 -0.71
C SER A 665 17.21 -18.50 -0.58
N ILE A 666 17.77 -18.39 0.62
CA ILE A 666 18.95 -17.57 0.90
C ILE A 666 20.13 -17.94 0.01
N PHE A 667 20.33 -19.22 -0.31
CA PHE A 667 21.43 -19.68 -1.16
C PHE A 667 21.26 -19.18 -2.60
N CYS A 668 20.05 -19.27 -3.16
CA CYS A 668 19.72 -18.69 -4.46
C CYS A 668 20.06 -17.20 -4.58
N SER A 669 19.90 -16.42 -3.50
CA SER A 669 20.23 -14.98 -3.52
C SER A 669 21.70 -14.67 -3.72
N PHE A 670 22.60 -15.62 -3.45
CA PHE A 670 24.03 -15.48 -3.73
C PHE A 670 24.39 -15.85 -5.18
N GLU A 671 23.46 -16.45 -5.93
CA GLU A 671 23.68 -16.98 -7.27
C GLU A 671 22.81 -16.30 -8.34
N LEU A 672 22.18 -15.15 -8.06
CA LEU A 672 21.23 -14.47 -8.96
C LEU A 672 21.75 -14.26 -10.40
N ASP A 673 23.00 -13.79 -10.55
CA ASP A 673 23.62 -13.60 -11.87
C ASP A 673 23.81 -14.93 -12.60
N GLN A 674 24.14 -15.99 -11.85
CA GLN A 674 24.32 -17.32 -12.40
C GLN A 674 22.97 -17.95 -12.76
N ILE A 675 21.95 -17.79 -11.93
CA ILE A 675 20.56 -18.17 -12.22
C ILE A 675 20.08 -17.54 -13.54
N LEU A 676 20.30 -16.23 -13.72
CA LEU A 676 19.95 -15.54 -14.97
C LEU A 676 20.78 -16.07 -16.15
N TYR A 677 22.07 -16.33 -15.93
CA TYR A 677 22.96 -16.90 -16.94
C TYR A 677 22.53 -18.31 -17.37
N GLU A 678 22.16 -19.18 -16.44
CA GLU A 678 21.74 -20.55 -16.73
C GLU A 678 20.39 -20.60 -17.46
N LEU A 679 19.45 -19.68 -17.19
CA LEU A 679 18.20 -19.58 -17.96
C LEU A 679 18.37 -19.04 -19.37
N GLN A 680 19.43 -18.28 -19.64
CA GLN A 680 19.73 -17.69 -20.95
C GLN A 680 18.49 -17.03 -21.60
N HIS A 681 18.07 -17.56 -22.75
CA HIS A 681 16.95 -17.09 -23.57
C HIS A 681 15.59 -17.40 -22.96
N HIS A 682 15.50 -18.24 -21.92
CA HIS A 682 14.27 -18.56 -21.20
C HIS A 682 14.01 -17.61 -20.02
N SER A 683 14.92 -16.69 -19.70
CA SER A 683 14.71 -15.77 -18.58
C SER A 683 13.64 -14.70 -18.87
N ALA A 684 12.60 -14.64 -18.04
CA ALA A 684 11.67 -13.51 -17.94
C ALA A 684 12.08 -12.51 -16.84
N GLY A 685 12.82 -12.98 -15.84
CA GLY A 685 13.32 -12.17 -14.73
C GLY A 685 13.44 -12.95 -13.43
N LEU A 686 13.66 -12.22 -12.35
CA LEU A 686 13.71 -12.74 -10.99
C LEU A 686 12.63 -12.05 -10.16
N ASN A 687 11.98 -12.79 -9.29
CA ASN A 687 11.02 -12.25 -8.34
C ASN A 687 11.36 -12.78 -6.93
N CYS A 688 11.07 -12.01 -5.88
CA CYS A 688 11.44 -12.38 -4.51
C CYS A 688 10.20 -12.87 -3.76
N GLY A 689 10.21 -14.14 -3.34
CA GLY A 689 9.19 -14.69 -2.44
C GLY A 689 9.56 -14.34 -1.00
N MET A 690 9.14 -13.16 -0.55
CA MET A 690 9.63 -12.54 0.68
C MET A 690 9.44 -13.39 1.94
N TRP A 691 8.35 -14.15 2.02
CA TRP A 691 8.03 -14.97 3.18
C TRP A 691 8.91 -16.22 3.24
N ASP A 692 8.97 -17.00 2.17
CA ASP A 692 9.81 -18.20 2.08
C ASP A 692 11.30 -17.87 2.12
N TYR A 693 11.70 -16.75 1.50
CA TYR A 693 13.05 -16.21 1.65
C TYR A 693 13.40 -15.93 3.11
N SER A 694 12.46 -15.34 3.88
CA SER A 694 12.65 -15.11 5.32
C SER A 694 12.66 -16.40 6.12
N ALA A 695 11.83 -17.37 5.77
CA ALA A 695 11.81 -18.68 6.41
C ALA A 695 13.12 -19.47 6.14
N SER A 696 13.65 -19.40 4.92
CA SER A 696 14.91 -20.06 4.55
C SER A 696 16.09 -19.56 5.38
N LEU A 697 16.06 -18.29 5.81
CA LEU A 697 17.06 -17.73 6.70
C LEU A 697 17.00 -18.35 8.11
N VAL A 698 15.80 -18.52 8.66
CA VAL A 698 15.58 -19.13 9.99
C VAL A 698 15.86 -20.63 9.97
N SER A 699 15.54 -21.30 8.86
CA SER A 699 15.75 -22.75 8.75
C SER A 699 17.22 -23.11 8.58
N ASN A 700 18.04 -22.24 7.99
CA ASN A 700 19.44 -22.53 7.66
C ASN A 700 20.45 -21.87 8.60
N PHE A 701 20.03 -20.91 9.44
CA PHE A 701 20.88 -20.15 10.38
C PHE A 701 20.14 -19.85 11.68
#